data_AF-A0A7C8HHJ0-F1
#
_entry.id   AF-A0A7C8HHJ0-F1
#
_cell.length_a   1.000
_cell.length_b   1.000
_cell.length_c   1.000
_cell.angle_alpha   90.00
_cell.angle_beta   90.00
_cell.angle_gamma   90.00
#
_symmetry.space_group_name_H-M   'P 1'
#
loop_
_entity.id
_entity.type
_entity.pdbx_description
1 polymer ?
#
loop_
_entity_poly.entity_id
_entity_poly.type
_entity_poly.pdbx_seq_one_letter_code
_entity_poly.pdbx_strand_id
1 'polypeptide(L)'
;MKNLHKKKTKKMAWGLIFAMLVGIVPQGTLLAADTNPAATGSSAQSQTVSENVYSLKNNAAKVTDLYLKGEKEGWTFTIHGVNTKDIKEIHLIRTFDLKTITIPQSDIVAKDKELQVSIKGKNATDFSLESFTGIYEIEIQYIDGTKLTIGKDREYQPRTITVTGQNFKKDIKQVILSNIKNGAWEITLPKEKVQYINETTVSLNLDANNAKYFSGGINSTDLQMTIEYETNMIFSDDLKNWTMTIFGNNFNQGVEKVILRPISGQALSLPVEEQDIVIQKKDLSVASNTKLNVYFEKDTLDKLKTYNRSGGYNVMVVYSGGSGLKNYIADVDFKVLYNYGIQLKETLVITGGLKFDQKDYIEDSLRFTLLSKSTPKVLEVYPKSVGEYPWFNENDLSHSILKDRSFLRITFEDIDGKLEFNSPLGVSYLLSSSVYATGSNTDYLDKEFLEMCKENTDYINQYLFKKDRASHRAYLYIPVKPLSPQATYTVTIAEKVLRNDASENGVIDENKRYSPSISWEFTTMAVPAVTDTGVKDQTVIEDYDSDTTIRIYGDYFYKSSIRVFFNDREASDVTVKQDHDGRTYLEVLLPRNRKLKPGLYNIIIQNDDDHTVTTYGTLSVLSEGEHIPTEEYRVKNESAKGDVLSDIQVSRDTLYLRSSYRDNVRVELDLDKLMGEEVWTRRINYRGDTKDSIAELITKSKYTDVTIYNLTLDQRGNSKDIDLYIGRLEPVAMEAAKSKLKGMIPRSDFIEIKGENCVWDEILLSIPYKNSSGDRLAIYRYDITRRTWTKENSYVDKINQKVNAMTNKAGIFVIIEQ
;
A
#
# COMPACT_ATOMS: atom_id res chain seq x y z
N MET A 1 29.57 51.87 43.87
CA MET A 1 29.38 53.34 43.78
C MET A 1 27.89 53.66 43.62
N LYS A 2 27.29 54.28 44.66
CA LYS A 2 26.28 55.37 44.68
C LYS A 2 25.19 55.42 43.58
N ASN A 3 23.90 55.68 43.83
CA ASN A 3 23.11 55.93 45.04
C ASN A 3 21.61 56.04 44.65
N LEU A 4 20.73 55.48 45.50
CA LEU A 4 19.47 56.04 46.07
C LEU A 4 18.46 56.83 45.17
N HIS A 5 17.15 56.53 45.14
CA HIS A 5 16.09 56.74 46.17
C HIS A 5 14.82 55.92 45.79
N LYS A 6 14.15 55.07 46.62
CA LYS A 6 13.17 55.30 47.74
C LYS A 6 11.98 56.20 47.35
N LYS A 7 10.67 55.95 47.57
CA LYS A 7 9.76 55.19 48.50
C LYS A 7 8.41 54.98 47.75
N LYS A 8 7.56 53.93 47.84
CA LYS A 8 6.82 53.20 48.90
C LYS A 8 5.63 53.92 49.59
N THR A 9 4.49 53.20 49.65
CA THR A 9 3.32 53.23 50.59
C THR A 9 2.23 54.30 50.38
N LYS A 10 0.90 54.14 50.63
CA LYS A 10 0.00 53.21 51.38
C LYS A 10 -1.46 53.49 50.89
N LYS A 11 -2.34 52.50 50.65
CA LYS A 11 -3.48 51.98 51.49
C LYS A 11 -4.51 52.97 52.08
N MET A 12 -5.76 52.48 52.09
CA MET A 12 -7.00 52.87 52.81
C MET A 12 -7.90 53.94 52.17
N ALA A 13 -9.23 54.00 52.31
CA ALA A 13 -10.36 53.11 52.64
C ALA A 13 -11.53 54.05 53.02
N TRP A 14 -12.79 53.68 52.70
CA TRP A 14 -14.08 54.27 53.17
C TRP A 14 -14.41 55.70 52.67
N GLY A 15 -15.66 56.14 52.43
CA GLY A 15 -16.99 55.55 52.57
C GLY A 15 -18.09 56.64 52.32
N LEU A 16 -19.31 56.19 52.02
CA LEU A 16 -20.64 56.67 52.45
C LEU A 16 -21.18 58.09 52.14
N ILE A 17 -22.37 58.06 51.47
CA ILE A 17 -23.67 58.78 51.67
C ILE A 17 -23.75 60.32 51.54
N PHE A 18 -24.66 60.80 50.66
CA PHE A 18 -25.85 61.69 50.89
C PHE A 18 -26.28 62.29 49.52
N ALA A 19 -27.41 61.95 48.90
CA ALA A 19 -28.84 62.22 49.19
C ALA A 19 -29.39 63.53 48.58
N MET A 20 -30.50 63.35 47.85
CA MET A 20 -31.70 64.21 47.65
C MET A 20 -31.58 65.70 47.32
N LEU A 21 -32.28 66.12 46.25
CA LEU A 21 -33.47 67.01 46.26
C LEU A 21 -33.89 67.28 44.79
N VAL A 22 -35.06 66.81 44.35
CA VAL A 22 -36.37 67.50 44.30
C VAL A 22 -36.42 68.68 43.31
N GLY A 23 -37.31 68.53 42.32
CA GLY A 23 -37.84 69.60 41.47
C GLY A 23 -39.13 69.13 40.81
N ILE A 24 -40.26 69.54 41.38
CA ILE A 24 -41.65 69.22 41.01
C ILE A 24 -42.22 70.40 40.19
N VAL A 25 -42.70 70.13 38.95
CA VAL A 25 -44.00 70.56 38.30
C VAL A 25 -44.21 72.10 38.08
N PRO A 26 -45.13 72.66 37.23
CA PRO A 26 -46.18 72.09 36.35
C PRO A 26 -46.32 72.63 34.89
N GLN A 27 -47.12 71.87 34.13
CA GLN A 27 -48.25 72.20 33.22
C GLN A 27 -48.20 73.39 32.23
N GLY A 28 -48.59 73.07 31.00
CA GLY A 28 -49.32 73.93 30.08
C GLY A 28 -50.22 73.10 29.16
N THR A 29 -51.54 73.17 29.42
CA THR A 29 -52.65 72.51 28.73
C THR A 29 -53.25 73.44 27.67
N LEU A 30 -53.76 72.90 26.55
CA LEU A 30 -54.93 73.37 25.75
C LEU A 30 -55.08 72.39 24.56
N LEU A 31 -56.07 71.48 24.53
CA LEU A 31 -57.48 71.63 24.05
C LEU A 31 -57.54 72.00 22.55
N ALA A 32 -58.36 71.40 21.67
CA ALA A 32 -59.61 70.64 21.78
C ALA A 32 -59.79 69.75 20.49
N ALA A 33 -60.43 68.56 20.58
CA ALA A 33 -61.83 68.26 20.19
C ALA A 33 -62.08 68.26 18.66
N ASP A 34 -62.82 67.37 18.00
CA ASP A 34 -63.97 66.51 18.33
C ASP A 34 -64.23 65.60 17.09
N THR A 35 -64.57 64.30 17.13
CA THR A 35 -65.93 63.75 17.38
C THR A 35 -65.94 62.21 17.25
N ASN A 36 -66.87 61.59 17.98
CA ASN A 36 -67.17 60.18 18.31
C ASN A 36 -68.24 59.55 17.35
N PRO A 37 -68.92 58.39 17.61
CA PRO A 37 -68.55 57.07 18.19
C PRO A 37 -69.24 55.83 17.52
N ALA A 38 -68.83 54.60 17.90
CA ALA A 38 -69.70 53.42 18.25
C ALA A 38 -68.80 52.18 18.56
N ALA A 39 -68.53 51.83 19.83
CA ALA A 39 -69.23 50.82 20.67
C ALA A 39 -69.30 49.41 20.03
N THR A 40 -68.61 48.37 20.53
CA THR A 40 -68.90 47.66 21.80
C THR A 40 -67.85 46.55 22.04
N GLY A 41 -67.61 46.19 23.31
CA GLY A 41 -67.12 44.85 23.68
C GLY A 41 -65.80 44.77 24.46
N SER A 42 -65.82 45.16 25.74
CA SER A 42 -64.80 44.77 26.72
C SER A 42 -64.90 43.28 27.05
N SER A 43 -63.79 42.55 26.93
CA SER A 43 -63.51 41.42 27.81
C SER A 43 -62.04 41.46 28.22
N ALA A 44 -61.82 41.20 29.50
CA ALA A 44 -60.59 41.43 30.23
C ALA A 44 -59.38 40.76 29.57
N GLN A 45 -58.37 41.57 29.21
CA GLN A 45 -57.03 41.07 28.93
C GLN A 45 -56.44 40.51 30.21
N SER A 46 -56.51 39.18 30.34
CA SER A 46 -55.53 38.44 31.13
C SER A 46 -54.15 38.74 30.55
N GLN A 47 -53.27 39.33 31.34
CA GLN A 47 -51.85 39.46 31.03
C GLN A 47 -51.26 38.05 30.83
N THR A 48 -51.12 37.61 29.58
CA THR A 48 -50.30 36.45 29.23
C THR A 48 -48.84 36.87 29.37
N VAL A 49 -48.16 36.27 30.36
CA VAL A 49 -46.72 36.34 30.52
C VAL A 49 -46.06 35.92 29.19
N SER A 50 -45.33 36.84 28.56
CA SER A 50 -44.65 36.56 27.29
C SER A 50 -43.40 35.70 27.54
N GLU A 51 -43.57 34.40 27.73
CA GLU A 51 -42.48 33.43 27.72
C GLU A 51 -42.18 33.04 26.26
N ASN A 52 -41.40 33.89 25.60
CA ASN A 52 -41.01 33.70 24.21
C ASN A 52 -39.75 32.82 24.13
N VAL A 53 -39.84 31.73 23.34
CA VAL A 53 -38.66 31.00 22.86
C VAL A 53 -37.73 31.97 22.14
N TYR A 54 -36.46 31.98 22.52
CA TYR A 54 -35.47 32.92 21.97
C TYR A 54 -34.28 32.24 21.30
N SER A 55 -33.99 30.96 21.59
CA SER A 55 -32.96 30.20 20.89
C SER A 55 -33.18 28.69 20.97
N LEU A 56 -32.60 27.98 20.00
CA LEU A 56 -32.45 26.53 19.99
C LEU A 56 -30.95 26.20 19.88
N LYS A 57 -30.50 25.12 20.52
CA LYS A 57 -29.13 24.62 20.45
C LYS A 57 -29.09 23.20 19.92
N ASN A 58 -28.11 22.88 19.08
CA ASN A 58 -27.92 21.54 18.49
C ASN A 58 -29.14 21.04 17.68
N ASN A 59 -29.87 21.97 17.09
CA ASN A 59 -31.12 21.78 16.34
C ASN A 59 -30.93 21.38 14.87
N ALA A 60 -29.71 21.01 14.47
CA ALA A 60 -29.40 20.48 13.15
C ALA A 60 -28.83 19.07 13.28
N ALA A 61 -29.57 18.06 12.82
CA ALA A 61 -29.13 16.65 12.83
C ALA A 61 -28.89 16.16 11.40
N LYS A 62 -27.99 15.20 11.20
CA LYS A 62 -27.89 14.46 9.93
C LYS A 62 -28.61 13.12 10.04
N VAL A 63 -29.21 12.65 8.95
CA VAL A 63 -29.79 11.30 8.85
C VAL A 63 -28.79 10.21 9.26
N THR A 64 -27.51 10.37 8.91
CA THR A 64 -26.45 9.43 9.30
C THR A 64 -26.14 9.44 10.78
N ASP A 65 -26.22 10.60 11.43
CA ASP A 65 -25.92 10.71 12.87
C ASP A 65 -27.03 10.01 13.68
N LEU A 66 -28.27 10.09 13.20
CA LEU A 66 -29.41 9.38 13.76
C LEU A 66 -29.35 7.87 13.48
N TYR A 67 -28.93 7.48 12.28
CA TYR A 67 -28.71 6.06 11.94
C TYR A 67 -27.62 5.41 12.81
N LEU A 68 -26.45 6.05 12.93
CA LEU A 68 -25.29 5.49 13.64
C LEU A 68 -25.47 5.44 15.16
N LYS A 69 -26.10 6.46 15.75
CA LYS A 69 -26.41 6.49 17.19
C LYS A 69 -27.53 5.51 17.56
N GLY A 70 -28.31 5.09 16.56
CA GLY A 70 -29.37 4.10 16.69
C GLY A 70 -30.50 4.53 17.62
N GLU A 71 -31.45 3.61 17.82
CA GLU A 71 -32.68 3.86 18.60
C GLU A 71 -32.43 4.25 20.07
N LYS A 72 -31.27 3.86 20.63
CA LYS A 72 -30.95 4.01 22.07
C LYS A 72 -30.29 5.35 22.42
N GLU A 73 -29.31 5.81 21.64
CA GLU A 73 -28.60 7.05 21.93
C GLU A 73 -29.30 8.27 21.29
N GLY A 74 -29.79 8.12 20.06
CA GLY A 74 -30.57 9.13 19.35
C GLY A 74 -29.86 10.48 19.14
N TRP A 75 -30.64 11.52 18.84
CA TRP A 75 -30.16 12.91 18.76
C TRP A 75 -30.82 13.75 19.84
N THR A 76 -30.13 14.76 20.40
CA THR A 76 -30.75 15.66 21.39
C THR A 76 -30.47 17.10 21.05
N PHE A 77 -31.51 17.93 21.02
CA PHE A 77 -31.41 19.38 20.86
C PHE A 77 -32.08 20.08 22.05
N THR A 78 -31.79 21.37 22.24
CA THR A 78 -32.31 22.15 23.38
C THR A 78 -33.10 23.35 22.89
N ILE A 79 -34.26 23.62 23.51
CA ILE A 79 -35.10 24.80 23.28
C ILE A 79 -34.98 25.71 24.51
N HIS A 80 -34.67 26.99 24.32
CA HIS A 80 -34.52 27.97 25.41
C HIS A 80 -35.62 29.03 25.39
N GLY A 81 -36.05 29.46 26.58
CA GLY A 81 -37.00 30.58 26.77
C GLY A 81 -38.46 30.17 26.82
N VAL A 82 -38.74 28.91 27.14
CA VAL A 82 -40.08 28.31 27.10
C VAL A 82 -40.59 27.97 28.50
N ASN A 83 -41.92 27.93 28.66
CA ASN A 83 -42.53 27.32 29.83
C ASN A 83 -42.19 25.82 29.85
N THR A 84 -41.52 25.37 30.90
CA THR A 84 -41.09 23.97 31.02
C THR A 84 -42.07 23.09 31.79
N LYS A 85 -43.16 23.67 32.32
CA LYS A 85 -44.18 22.95 33.08
C LYS A 85 -45.27 22.40 32.16
N ASP A 86 -45.86 21.29 32.59
CA ASP A 86 -47.08 20.72 32.02
C ASP A 86 -47.00 20.45 30.50
N ILE A 87 -45.84 20.04 29.99
CA ILE A 87 -45.68 19.68 28.58
C ILE A 87 -46.22 18.26 28.36
N LYS A 88 -47.10 18.12 27.36
CA LYS A 88 -47.65 16.84 26.93
C LYS A 88 -46.79 16.19 25.85
N GLU A 89 -46.45 16.92 24.80
CA GLU A 89 -45.67 16.41 23.65
C GLU A 89 -45.13 17.57 22.81
N ILE A 90 -44.17 17.28 21.93
CA ILE A 90 -43.63 18.23 20.96
C ILE A 90 -43.86 17.70 19.55
N HIS A 91 -44.42 18.53 18.69
CA HIS A 91 -44.61 18.26 17.28
C HIS A 91 -43.51 18.92 16.47
N LEU A 92 -42.80 18.13 15.66
CA LEU A 92 -41.93 18.62 14.61
C LEU A 92 -42.71 18.57 13.30
N ILE A 93 -43.10 19.75 12.79
CA ILE A 93 -43.94 19.91 11.62
C ILE A 93 -43.08 20.33 10.44
N ARG A 94 -42.93 19.46 9.44
CA ARG A 94 -42.10 19.76 8.27
C ARG A 94 -42.73 20.89 7.44
N THR A 95 -41.95 21.91 7.11
CA THR A 95 -42.47 23.14 6.49
C THR A 95 -42.99 22.95 5.06
N PHE A 96 -42.45 21.97 4.32
CA PHE A 96 -42.79 21.76 2.92
C PHE A 96 -44.11 20.99 2.70
N ASP A 97 -44.35 19.91 3.44
CA ASP A 97 -45.51 19.02 3.27
C ASP A 97 -46.38 18.87 4.51
N LEU A 98 -46.07 19.63 5.57
CA LEU A 98 -46.77 19.62 6.86
C LEU A 98 -46.75 18.25 7.58
N LYS A 99 -45.86 17.34 7.17
CA LYS A 99 -45.70 16.04 7.84
C LYS A 99 -45.24 16.28 9.28
N THR A 100 -46.00 15.73 10.23
CA THR A 100 -45.76 15.93 11.66
C THR A 100 -45.16 14.69 12.29
N ILE A 101 -44.04 14.85 12.99
CA ILE A 101 -43.46 13.85 13.90
C ILE A 101 -43.76 14.26 15.34
N THR A 102 -44.28 13.34 16.14
CA THR A 102 -44.58 13.59 17.56
C THR A 102 -43.47 13.03 18.44
N ILE A 103 -42.86 13.90 19.24
CA ILE A 103 -41.92 13.54 20.30
C ILE A 103 -42.71 13.41 21.61
N PRO A 104 -42.79 12.21 22.21
CA PRO A 104 -43.57 11.98 23.41
C PRO A 104 -42.91 12.63 24.64
N GLN A 105 -43.70 12.88 25.70
CA GLN A 105 -43.22 13.43 26.96
C GLN A 105 -42.01 12.70 27.55
N SER A 106 -41.93 11.36 27.37
CA SER A 106 -40.83 10.53 27.88
C SER A 106 -39.47 10.91 27.30
N ASP A 107 -39.45 11.55 26.15
CA ASP A 107 -38.23 11.93 25.42
C ASP A 107 -37.90 13.43 25.61
N ILE A 108 -38.60 14.09 26.54
CA ILE A 108 -38.45 15.52 26.84
C ILE A 108 -38.00 15.67 28.29
N VAL A 109 -36.88 16.37 28.49
CA VAL A 109 -36.34 16.68 29.82
C VAL A 109 -36.36 18.18 30.04
N ALA A 110 -37.19 18.61 30.99
CA ALA A 110 -37.35 20.01 31.40
C ALA A 110 -36.35 20.40 32.51
N LYS A 111 -35.66 21.53 32.33
CA LYS A 111 -34.81 22.18 33.35
C LYS A 111 -34.97 23.70 33.28
N ASP A 112 -35.57 24.31 34.29
CA ASP A 112 -35.80 25.76 34.38
C ASP A 112 -36.47 26.38 33.14
N LYS A 113 -35.72 27.07 32.27
CA LYS A 113 -36.19 27.67 31.00
C LYS A 113 -35.67 26.93 29.76
N GLU A 114 -35.25 25.68 29.94
CA GLU A 114 -34.67 24.82 28.91
C GLU A 114 -35.46 23.52 28.77
N LEU A 115 -35.72 23.13 27.53
CA LEU A 115 -36.24 21.80 27.18
C LEU A 115 -35.19 21.07 26.36
N GLN A 116 -34.69 19.96 26.89
CA GLN A 116 -33.92 19.00 26.10
C GLN A 116 -34.89 18.04 25.43
N VAL A 117 -34.85 17.98 24.11
CA VAL A 117 -35.71 17.14 23.29
C VAL A 117 -34.85 16.06 22.65
N SER A 118 -35.12 14.81 23.01
CA SER A 118 -34.44 13.65 22.44
C SER A 118 -35.26 13.04 21.30
N ILE A 119 -34.61 12.79 20.18
CA ILE A 119 -35.11 12.02 19.03
C ILE A 119 -34.55 10.60 19.18
N LYS A 120 -35.38 9.66 19.65
CA LYS A 120 -35.01 8.27 19.95
C LYS A 120 -36.05 7.28 19.40
N GLY A 121 -35.76 5.97 19.50
CA GLY A 121 -36.66 4.90 19.08
C GLY A 121 -37.13 5.07 17.63
N LYS A 122 -38.42 4.87 17.39
CA LYS A 122 -39.04 5.00 16.06
C LYS A 122 -38.79 6.36 15.40
N ASN A 123 -38.77 7.46 16.15
CA ASN A 123 -38.52 8.79 15.60
C ASN A 123 -37.08 8.92 15.08
N ALA A 124 -36.10 8.28 15.72
CA ALA A 124 -34.73 8.22 15.22
C ALA A 124 -34.62 7.36 13.96
N THR A 125 -35.34 6.24 13.90
CA THR A 125 -35.43 5.39 12.71
C THR A 125 -36.07 6.13 11.53
N ASP A 126 -37.19 6.83 11.76
CA ASP A 126 -37.86 7.63 10.72
C ASP A 126 -36.96 8.78 10.23
N PHE A 127 -36.34 9.53 11.14
CA PHE A 127 -35.39 10.59 10.79
C PHE A 127 -34.01 10.08 10.33
N SER A 128 -33.77 8.77 10.28
CA SER A 128 -32.60 8.20 9.60
C SER A 128 -32.82 8.04 8.09
N LEU A 129 -34.04 8.29 7.61
CA LEU A 129 -34.42 8.18 6.20
C LEU A 129 -34.45 9.56 5.53
N GLU A 130 -33.91 9.62 4.32
CA GLU A 130 -33.84 10.85 3.52
C GLU A 130 -35.21 11.45 3.21
N SER A 131 -36.27 10.63 3.16
CA SER A 131 -37.65 11.07 2.98
C SER A 131 -38.18 11.95 4.11
N PHE A 132 -37.46 12.06 5.23
CA PHE A 132 -37.77 12.93 6.37
C PHE A 132 -36.79 14.11 6.48
N THR A 133 -35.87 14.32 5.54
CA THR A 133 -35.06 15.54 5.52
C THR A 133 -35.94 16.77 5.32
N GLY A 134 -35.44 17.92 5.78
CA GLY A 134 -36.13 19.20 5.65
C GLY A 134 -36.03 20.06 6.90
N ILE A 135 -36.73 21.19 6.84
CA ILE A 135 -36.85 22.15 7.93
C ILE A 135 -38.18 21.89 8.65
N TYR A 136 -38.13 21.89 9.97
CA TYR A 136 -39.25 21.59 10.85
C TYR A 136 -39.55 22.79 11.74
N GLU A 137 -40.81 23.23 11.72
CA GLU A 137 -41.39 24.05 12.77
C GLU A 137 -41.58 23.19 14.02
N ILE A 138 -41.47 23.82 15.20
CA ILE A 138 -41.65 23.13 16.47
C ILE A 138 -42.93 23.64 17.11
N GLU A 139 -43.89 22.76 17.38
CA GLU A 139 -45.08 23.08 18.17
C GLU A 139 -45.02 22.33 19.50
N ILE A 140 -45.12 23.05 20.61
CA ILE A 140 -45.14 22.48 21.96
C ILE A 140 -46.60 22.43 22.40
N GLN A 141 -47.09 21.24 22.74
CA GLN A 141 -48.42 21.04 23.27
C GLN A 141 -48.35 20.81 24.79
N TYR A 142 -49.12 21.59 25.54
CA TYR A 142 -49.25 21.48 26.99
C TYR A 142 -50.44 20.58 27.40
N ILE A 143 -50.44 20.11 28.64
CA ILE A 143 -51.46 19.20 29.20
C ILE A 143 -52.84 19.84 29.21
N ASP A 144 -52.92 21.16 29.38
CA ASP A 144 -54.17 21.95 29.33
C ASP A 144 -54.74 22.12 27.90
N GLY A 145 -54.05 21.59 26.89
CA GLY A 145 -54.43 21.67 25.48
C GLY A 145 -53.93 22.91 24.76
N THR A 146 -53.23 23.83 25.43
CA THR A 146 -52.61 24.99 24.78
C THR A 146 -51.44 24.54 23.89
N LYS A 147 -51.21 25.30 22.81
CA LYS A 147 -50.18 25.03 21.81
C LYS A 147 -49.33 26.26 21.58
N LEU A 148 -48.01 26.09 21.57
CA LEU A 148 -47.04 27.13 21.23
C LEU A 148 -46.29 26.71 19.97
N THR A 149 -46.59 27.33 18.84
CA THR A 149 -45.83 27.13 17.59
C THR A 149 -44.64 28.09 17.54
N ILE A 150 -43.46 27.52 17.41
CA ILE A 150 -42.17 28.21 17.30
C ILE A 150 -41.89 28.42 15.80
N GLY A 151 -41.79 29.69 15.38
CA GLY A 151 -41.32 30.06 14.04
C GLY A 151 -42.37 30.32 12.96
N LYS A 152 -43.66 30.46 13.30
CA LYS A 152 -44.73 30.63 12.29
C LYS A 152 -44.91 32.05 11.72
N ASP A 153 -44.41 33.11 12.37
CA ASP A 153 -44.65 34.50 11.92
C ASP A 153 -43.50 35.49 12.25
N ARG A 154 -42.24 35.03 12.31
CA ARG A 154 -41.11 35.93 12.64
C ARG A 154 -40.21 36.17 11.44
N GLU A 155 -40.36 37.33 10.81
CA GLU A 155 -39.34 37.89 9.91
C GLU A 155 -37.99 37.92 10.63
N TYR A 156 -36.92 37.55 9.93
CA TYR A 156 -35.56 37.70 10.42
C TYR A 156 -35.36 39.13 10.90
N GLN A 157 -34.93 39.33 12.15
CA GLN A 157 -34.73 40.68 12.65
C GLN A 157 -33.44 41.27 12.06
N PRO A 158 -33.41 42.56 11.68
CA PRO A 158 -32.16 43.24 11.34
C PRO A 158 -31.14 43.08 12.46
N ARG A 159 -29.88 42.85 12.10
CA ARG A 159 -28.79 42.63 13.07
C ARG A 159 -27.51 43.28 12.60
N THR A 160 -26.71 43.67 13.58
CA THR A 160 -25.34 44.16 13.36
C THR A 160 -24.37 43.03 13.68
N ILE A 161 -23.47 42.72 12.75
CA ILE A 161 -22.39 41.76 12.98
C ILE A 161 -21.05 42.49 13.05
N THR A 162 -20.16 42.02 13.92
CA THR A 162 -18.82 42.60 14.05
C THR A 162 -17.80 41.69 13.37
N VAL A 163 -17.04 42.24 12.43
CA VAL A 163 -15.97 41.52 11.73
C VAL A 163 -14.63 42.03 12.20
N THR A 164 -13.83 41.12 12.76
CA THR A 164 -12.45 41.40 13.12
C THR A 164 -11.49 40.78 12.10
N GLY A 165 -10.50 41.56 11.70
CA GLY A 165 -9.52 41.25 10.67
C GLY A 165 -8.27 42.13 10.81
N GLN A 166 -7.54 42.33 9.72
CA GLN A 166 -6.34 43.19 9.73
C GLN A 166 -6.35 44.15 8.54
N ASN A 167 -5.93 45.39 8.78
CA ASN A 167 -5.71 46.45 7.78
C ASN A 167 -6.99 46.99 7.11
N PHE A 168 -8.10 47.09 7.84
CA PHE A 168 -9.25 47.84 7.35
C PHE A 168 -8.93 49.35 7.25
N LYS A 169 -9.46 50.02 6.23
CA LYS A 169 -9.32 51.47 6.04
C LYS A 169 -10.67 52.18 6.21
N LYS A 170 -10.65 53.49 6.43
CA LYS A 170 -11.86 54.29 6.68
C LYS A 170 -12.70 54.54 5.41
N ASP A 171 -12.09 54.46 4.24
CA ASP A 171 -12.64 54.82 2.92
C ASP A 171 -13.30 53.63 2.19
N ILE A 172 -13.92 52.71 2.95
CA ILE A 172 -14.69 51.60 2.40
C ILE A 172 -15.88 52.15 1.61
N LYS A 173 -15.99 51.72 0.35
CA LYS A 173 -17.11 52.01 -0.55
C LYS A 173 -18.23 50.99 -0.39
N GLN A 174 -17.87 49.72 -0.41
CA GLN A 174 -18.79 48.61 -0.20
C GLN A 174 -18.04 47.39 0.32
N VAL A 175 -18.79 46.51 0.98
CA VAL A 175 -18.31 45.20 1.41
C VAL A 175 -19.19 44.16 0.75
N ILE A 176 -18.58 43.26 0.02
CA ILE A 176 -19.23 42.09 -0.55
C ILE A 176 -18.88 40.91 0.36
N LEU A 177 -19.91 40.26 0.90
CA LEU A 177 -19.78 39.01 1.62
C LEU A 177 -20.28 37.90 0.73
N SER A 178 -19.45 36.90 0.51
CA SER A 178 -19.82 35.71 -0.24
C SER A 178 -19.51 34.46 0.55
N ASN A 179 -20.38 33.46 0.44
CA ASN A 179 -20.07 32.14 0.93
C ASN A 179 -19.30 31.36 -0.13
N ILE A 180 -18.03 31.04 0.16
CA ILE A 180 -17.14 30.29 -0.73
C ILE A 180 -17.26 28.77 -0.57
N LYS A 181 -18.10 28.28 0.36
CA LYS A 181 -18.42 26.86 0.54
C LYS A 181 -19.91 26.62 0.87
N ASN A 182 -20.57 25.82 0.02
CA ASN A 182 -21.95 25.34 0.12
C ASN A 182 -23.01 26.45 -0.09
N GLY A 183 -23.89 26.32 -1.10
CA GLY A 183 -25.02 27.22 -1.31
C GLY A 183 -24.62 28.68 -1.60
N ALA A 184 -23.78 28.86 -2.63
CA ALA A 184 -23.16 30.14 -2.97
C ALA A 184 -24.18 31.28 -3.00
N TRP A 185 -24.00 32.22 -2.08
CA TRP A 185 -24.71 33.47 -2.05
C TRP A 185 -23.69 34.59 -1.94
N GLU A 186 -24.08 35.74 -2.45
CA GLU A 186 -23.33 36.98 -2.37
C GLU A 186 -24.28 38.07 -1.91
N ILE A 187 -23.86 38.84 -0.90
CA ILE A 187 -24.53 40.07 -0.53
C ILE A 187 -23.58 41.23 -0.64
N THR A 188 -24.07 42.30 -1.25
CA THR A 188 -23.34 43.57 -1.35
C THR A 188 -23.90 44.53 -0.31
N LEU A 189 -23.05 44.90 0.63
CA LEU A 189 -23.33 45.90 1.65
C LEU A 189 -22.76 47.24 1.19
N PRO A 190 -23.61 48.22 0.85
CA PRO A 190 -23.16 49.55 0.50
C PRO A 190 -22.59 50.29 1.73
N LYS A 191 -21.86 51.38 1.50
CA LYS A 191 -21.16 52.17 2.54
C LYS A 191 -22.01 52.47 3.77
N GLU A 192 -23.28 52.81 3.61
CA GLU A 192 -24.20 53.12 4.71
C GLU A 192 -24.49 51.93 5.63
N LYS A 193 -24.26 50.70 5.17
CA LYS A 193 -24.38 49.47 5.98
C LYS A 193 -23.03 49.02 6.57
N VAL A 194 -21.94 49.76 6.33
CA VAL A 194 -20.58 49.42 6.77
C VAL A 194 -20.01 50.53 7.64
N GLN A 195 -19.80 50.24 8.91
CA GLN A 195 -19.18 51.16 9.85
C GLN A 195 -17.74 50.75 10.14
N TYR A 196 -16.79 51.57 9.68
CA TYR A 196 -15.39 51.44 10.09
C TYR A 196 -15.25 51.81 11.57
N ILE A 197 -14.71 50.90 12.38
CA ILE A 197 -14.43 51.14 13.80
C ILE A 197 -12.93 51.44 13.97
N ASN A 198 -12.05 50.55 13.49
CA ASN A 198 -10.60 50.71 13.52
C ASN A 198 -9.93 49.78 12.50
N GLU A 199 -8.60 49.81 12.42
CA GLU A 199 -7.79 49.04 11.43
C GLU A 199 -7.97 47.51 11.53
N THR A 200 -8.59 47.01 12.59
CA THR A 200 -8.85 45.59 12.81
C THR A 200 -10.32 45.24 12.93
N THR A 201 -11.23 46.22 12.94
CA THR A 201 -12.65 45.99 13.20
C THR A 201 -13.55 46.83 12.29
N VAL A 202 -14.50 46.17 11.64
CA VAL A 202 -15.62 46.80 10.94
C VAL A 202 -16.93 46.21 11.44
N SER A 203 -17.98 47.02 11.46
CA SER A 203 -19.33 46.62 11.84
C SER A 203 -20.24 46.65 10.62
N LEU A 204 -21.00 45.59 10.40
CA LEU A 204 -21.83 45.40 9.22
C LEU A 204 -23.30 45.28 9.65
N ASN A 205 -24.14 46.17 9.14
CA ASN A 205 -25.58 46.19 9.41
C ASN A 205 -26.33 45.37 8.37
N LEU A 206 -26.89 44.25 8.79
CA LEU A 206 -27.71 43.36 7.97
C LEU A 206 -29.19 43.67 8.19
N ASP A 207 -29.92 43.91 7.11
CA ASP A 207 -31.38 43.91 7.17
C ASP A 207 -31.93 42.48 7.30
N ALA A 208 -33.25 42.36 7.50
CA ALA A 208 -33.96 41.09 7.60
C ALA A 208 -33.63 40.11 6.45
N ASN A 209 -33.58 40.64 5.22
CA ASN A 209 -33.35 39.84 4.02
C ASN A 209 -31.90 39.36 3.91
N ASN A 210 -30.94 40.15 4.39
CA ASN A 210 -29.53 39.78 4.39
C ASN A 210 -29.18 38.88 5.57
N ALA A 211 -29.84 39.06 6.72
CA ALA A 211 -29.65 38.24 7.90
C ALA A 211 -29.98 36.75 7.66
N LYS A 212 -30.95 36.45 6.78
CA LYS A 212 -31.31 35.06 6.43
C LYS A 212 -30.13 34.27 5.83
N TYR A 213 -29.22 34.92 5.09
CA TYR A 213 -28.12 34.22 4.42
C TYR A 213 -27.06 33.70 5.37
N PHE A 214 -27.04 34.20 6.61
CA PHE A 214 -26.12 33.74 7.64
C PHE A 214 -26.73 32.62 8.50
N SER A 215 -28.02 32.31 8.31
CA SER A 215 -28.73 31.24 9.04
C SER A 215 -28.25 29.84 8.65
N GLY A 216 -28.19 28.93 9.62
CA GLY A 216 -27.82 27.52 9.41
C GLY A 216 -26.38 27.15 9.80
N GLY A 217 -25.67 28.03 10.51
CA GLY A 217 -24.31 27.75 11.00
C GLY A 217 -23.26 27.83 9.90
N ILE A 218 -22.84 29.05 9.57
CA ILE A 218 -21.73 29.30 8.65
C ILE A 218 -20.44 29.49 9.45
N ASN A 219 -19.38 28.75 9.12
CA ASN A 219 -18.08 29.00 9.77
C ASN A 219 -17.43 30.23 9.15
N SER A 220 -16.64 30.96 9.94
CA SER A 220 -15.89 32.11 9.45
C SER A 220 -14.88 31.76 8.35
N THR A 221 -14.50 30.48 8.24
CA THR A 221 -13.64 29.91 7.19
C THR A 221 -14.35 29.67 5.87
N ASP A 222 -15.69 29.75 5.86
CA ASP A 222 -16.53 29.49 4.69
C ASP A 222 -16.95 30.82 4.02
N LEU A 223 -16.65 31.96 4.65
CA LEU A 223 -16.96 33.29 4.14
C LEU A 223 -15.72 33.94 3.53
N GLN A 224 -15.90 34.50 2.33
CA GLN A 224 -14.99 35.45 1.72
C GLN A 224 -15.57 36.85 1.88
N MET A 225 -14.73 37.78 2.32
CA MET A 225 -15.08 39.19 2.35
C MET A 225 -14.24 39.93 1.32
N THR A 226 -14.90 40.55 0.36
CA THR A 226 -14.28 41.44 -0.61
C THR A 226 -14.64 42.87 -0.23
N ILE A 227 -13.63 43.67 0.09
CA ILE A 227 -13.80 45.09 0.41
C ILE A 227 -13.36 45.91 -0.77
N GLU A 228 -14.24 46.77 -1.26
CA GLU A 228 -13.88 47.80 -2.22
C GLU A 228 -13.61 49.11 -1.47
N TYR A 229 -12.42 49.66 -1.66
CA TYR A 229 -12.07 50.99 -1.19
C TYR A 229 -12.19 51.99 -2.35
N GLU A 230 -12.59 53.21 -2.03
CA GLU A 230 -12.56 54.32 -2.97
C GLU A 230 -11.75 55.46 -2.37
N THR A 231 -10.49 55.52 -2.76
CA THR A 231 -9.61 56.64 -2.43
C THR A 231 -9.56 57.58 -3.64
N ASN A 232 -10.26 58.70 -3.51
CA ASN A 232 -10.11 59.83 -4.43
C ASN A 232 -9.08 60.78 -3.82
N MET A 233 -7.88 60.82 -4.40
CA MET A 233 -6.87 61.82 -4.06
C MET A 233 -6.93 62.95 -5.07
N ILE A 234 -6.99 64.19 -4.60
CA ILE A 234 -6.92 65.37 -5.45
C ILE A 234 -5.47 65.85 -5.46
N PHE A 235 -4.92 66.11 -6.65
CA PHE A 235 -3.63 66.79 -6.75
C PHE A 235 -3.81 68.25 -6.30
N SER A 236 -3.57 68.52 -5.03
CA SER A 236 -3.40 69.89 -4.53
C SER A 236 -1.92 70.30 -4.59
N ASP A 237 -1.64 71.59 -4.65
CA ASP A 237 -0.27 72.13 -4.64
C ASP A 237 0.52 71.74 -3.38
N ASP A 238 -0.19 71.37 -2.31
CA ASP A 238 0.38 70.93 -1.03
C ASP A 238 0.76 69.44 -1.00
N LEU A 239 0.37 68.65 -2.00
CA LEU A 239 0.70 67.22 -2.04
C LEU A 239 2.17 67.01 -2.45
N LYS A 240 3.03 66.88 -1.43
CA LYS A 240 4.49 66.71 -1.59
C LYS A 240 4.93 65.26 -1.77
N ASN A 241 4.21 64.32 -1.16
CA ASN A 241 4.48 62.89 -1.27
C ASN A 241 3.16 62.11 -1.20
N TRP A 242 3.18 60.89 -1.72
CA TRP A 242 2.09 59.94 -1.61
C TRP A 242 2.65 58.52 -1.46
N THR A 243 1.91 57.62 -0.82
CA THR A 243 2.32 56.21 -0.66
C THR A 243 1.18 55.30 -1.08
N MET A 244 1.51 54.34 -1.95
CA MET A 244 0.61 53.28 -2.38
C MET A 244 1.13 51.95 -1.83
N THR A 245 0.25 51.13 -1.26
CA THR A 245 0.61 49.76 -0.87
C THR A 245 0.09 48.79 -1.92
N ILE A 246 1.00 48.01 -2.50
CA ILE A 246 0.70 46.93 -3.43
C ILE A 246 0.62 45.62 -2.65
N PHE A 247 -0.43 44.85 -2.91
CA PHE A 247 -0.60 43.48 -2.42
C PHE A 247 -0.25 42.48 -3.52
N GLY A 248 0.39 41.39 -3.13
CA GLY A 248 0.86 40.35 -4.05
C GLY A 248 1.62 39.27 -3.29
N ASN A 249 2.46 38.51 -3.98
CA ASN A 249 3.30 37.48 -3.38
C ASN A 249 4.76 37.67 -3.81
N ASN A 250 5.69 37.21 -2.97
CA ASN A 250 7.13 37.14 -3.24
C ASN A 250 7.89 38.49 -3.19
N PHE A 251 7.36 39.53 -2.55
CA PHE A 251 8.03 40.83 -2.51
C PHE A 251 9.34 40.84 -1.71
N ASN A 252 9.57 39.86 -0.84
CA ASN A 252 10.85 39.72 -0.14
C ASN A 252 11.97 39.13 -1.03
N GLN A 253 11.66 38.66 -2.24
CA GLN A 253 12.60 37.99 -3.15
C GLN A 253 13.34 38.96 -4.09
N GLY A 254 13.59 40.18 -3.62
CA GLY A 254 14.46 41.13 -4.31
C GLY A 254 13.79 41.96 -5.40
N VAL A 255 12.75 42.72 -5.03
CA VAL A 255 12.15 43.78 -5.89
C VAL A 255 13.21 44.82 -6.26
N GLU A 256 13.29 45.12 -7.56
CA GLU A 256 14.24 46.08 -8.15
C GLU A 256 13.58 47.44 -8.39
N LYS A 257 12.41 47.48 -9.01
CA LYS A 257 11.69 48.72 -9.36
C LYS A 257 10.21 48.45 -9.58
N VAL A 258 9.41 49.51 -9.57
CA VAL A 258 8.00 49.49 -9.97
C VAL A 258 7.83 50.35 -11.22
N ILE A 259 7.10 49.87 -12.22
CA ILE A 259 6.81 50.58 -13.45
C ILE A 259 5.30 50.83 -13.53
N LEU A 260 4.91 52.09 -13.67
CA LEU A 260 3.53 52.46 -13.99
C LEU A 260 3.42 52.54 -15.50
N ARG A 261 2.72 51.60 -16.10
CA ARG A 261 2.55 51.50 -17.55
C ARG A 261 1.16 51.95 -17.95
N PRO A 262 1.01 52.97 -18.82
CA PRO A 262 -0.30 53.41 -19.25
C PRO A 262 -0.99 52.33 -20.09
N ILE A 263 -2.29 52.17 -19.89
CA ILE A 263 -3.16 51.24 -20.62
C ILE A 263 -4.30 51.96 -21.33
N SER A 264 -4.57 53.22 -20.98
CA SER A 264 -5.58 54.06 -21.64
C SER A 264 -5.28 55.55 -21.39
N GLY A 265 -5.95 56.44 -22.12
CA GLY A 265 -5.84 57.90 -21.93
C GLY A 265 -4.72 58.56 -22.72
N GLN A 266 -4.45 59.84 -22.42
CA GLN A 266 -3.46 60.66 -23.13
C GLN A 266 -2.02 60.16 -22.90
N ALA A 267 -1.78 59.42 -21.83
CA ALA A 267 -0.47 58.80 -21.58
C ALA A 267 0.01 57.87 -22.71
N LEU A 268 -0.91 57.28 -23.50
CA LEU A 268 -0.55 56.43 -24.65
C LEU A 268 -0.09 57.22 -25.88
N SER A 269 -0.34 58.54 -25.95
CA SER A 269 0.10 59.37 -27.09
C SER A 269 1.55 59.83 -26.96
N LEU A 270 2.22 59.52 -25.85
CA LEU A 270 3.65 59.78 -25.67
C LEU A 270 4.50 58.76 -26.44
N PRO A 271 5.75 59.09 -26.82
CA PRO A 271 6.71 58.12 -27.34
C PRO A 271 6.88 56.94 -26.37
N VAL A 272 7.06 55.73 -26.90
CA VAL A 272 7.06 54.47 -26.12
C VAL A 272 8.07 54.50 -24.96
N GLU A 273 9.25 55.06 -25.21
CA GLU A 273 10.33 55.27 -24.25
C GLU A 273 9.96 56.25 -23.13
N GLU A 274 8.98 57.12 -23.36
CA GLU A 274 8.49 58.06 -22.37
C GLU A 274 7.26 57.54 -21.64
N GLN A 275 6.45 56.63 -22.20
CA GLN A 275 5.16 56.21 -21.63
C GLN A 275 5.24 55.70 -20.18
N ASP A 276 6.26 54.90 -19.87
CA ASP A 276 6.45 54.28 -18.56
C ASP A 276 6.95 55.29 -17.51
N ILE A 277 6.35 55.24 -16.32
CA ILE A 277 6.88 55.95 -15.13
C ILE A 277 7.57 54.93 -14.23
N VAL A 278 8.90 55.06 -14.12
CA VAL A 278 9.72 54.13 -13.33
C VAL A 278 9.97 54.69 -11.94
N ILE A 279 9.55 53.92 -10.93
CA ILE A 279 9.80 54.16 -9.51
C ILE A 279 10.94 53.25 -9.06
N GLN A 280 12.03 53.87 -8.60
CA GLN A 280 13.29 53.18 -8.31
C GLN A 280 13.25 52.50 -6.94
N LYS A 281 14.13 51.50 -6.73
CA LYS A 281 14.23 50.74 -5.47
C LYS A 281 14.26 51.59 -4.20
N LYS A 282 14.92 52.75 -4.25
CA LYS A 282 15.05 53.68 -3.10
C LYS A 282 13.70 54.22 -2.62
N ASP A 283 12.71 54.25 -3.50
CA ASP A 283 11.36 54.75 -3.24
C ASP A 283 10.39 53.57 -2.99
N LEU A 284 10.91 52.40 -2.63
CA LEU A 284 10.15 51.19 -2.33
C LEU A 284 10.51 50.67 -0.93
N SER A 285 9.51 50.17 -0.19
CA SER A 285 9.71 49.49 1.10
C SER A 285 8.90 48.22 1.16
N VAL A 286 9.59 47.08 1.31
CA VAL A 286 8.94 45.77 1.48
C VAL A 286 8.48 45.64 2.93
N ALA A 287 7.17 45.78 3.16
CA ALA A 287 6.59 45.65 4.50
C ALA A 287 6.39 44.18 4.91
N SER A 288 6.17 43.27 3.94
CA SER A 288 6.13 41.82 4.17
C SER A 288 6.28 41.06 2.84
N ASN A 289 6.27 39.72 2.86
CA ASN A 289 6.27 38.92 1.64
C ASN A 289 5.09 39.22 0.70
N THR A 290 3.99 39.75 1.25
CA THR A 290 2.77 40.08 0.51
C THR A 290 2.45 41.57 0.42
N LYS A 291 3.32 42.44 0.96
CA LYS A 291 3.12 43.89 0.96
C LYS A 291 4.35 44.66 0.49
N LEU A 292 4.17 45.52 -0.52
CA LEU A 292 5.17 46.44 -1.04
C LEU A 292 4.62 47.87 -0.97
N ASN A 293 5.26 48.74 -0.20
CA ASN A 293 4.96 50.16 -0.17
C ASN A 293 5.75 50.88 -1.26
N VAL A 294 5.07 51.70 -2.05
CA VAL A 294 5.60 52.49 -3.16
C VAL A 294 5.44 53.96 -2.81
N TYR A 295 6.55 54.66 -2.65
CA TYR A 295 6.58 56.08 -2.34
C TYR A 295 6.64 56.89 -3.63
N PHE A 296 5.64 57.74 -3.81
CA PHE A 296 5.55 58.71 -4.89
C PHE A 296 6.11 60.01 -4.38
N GLU A 297 7.41 60.18 -4.61
CA GLU A 297 8.11 61.43 -4.35
C GLU A 297 7.68 62.54 -5.33
N LYS A 298 8.04 63.77 -4.99
CA LYS A 298 7.65 64.98 -5.74
C LYS A 298 7.85 64.84 -7.25
N ASP A 299 9.00 64.33 -7.70
CA ASP A 299 9.31 64.20 -9.13
C ASP A 299 8.36 63.23 -9.86
N THR A 300 7.94 62.15 -9.21
CA THR A 300 6.99 61.18 -9.76
C THR A 300 5.57 61.76 -9.79
N LEU A 301 5.19 62.47 -8.73
CA LEU A 301 3.91 63.17 -8.66
C LEU A 301 3.80 64.28 -9.70
N ASP A 302 4.85 65.07 -9.90
CA ASP A 302 4.88 66.15 -10.88
C ASP A 302 4.74 65.62 -12.30
N LYS A 303 5.28 64.43 -12.60
CA LYS A 303 5.00 63.73 -13.87
C LYS A 303 3.53 63.36 -14.01
N LEU A 304 2.94 62.74 -12.99
CA LEU A 304 1.54 62.31 -12.98
C LEU A 304 0.54 63.48 -13.06
N LYS A 305 0.94 64.69 -12.63
CA LYS A 305 0.12 65.91 -12.72
C LYS A 305 -0.01 66.46 -14.14
N THR A 306 0.84 66.04 -15.08
CA THR A 306 0.80 66.56 -16.46
C THR A 306 -0.37 66.00 -17.25
N TYR A 307 -0.99 66.83 -18.11
CA TYR A 307 -2.12 66.42 -18.96
C TYR A 307 -1.80 65.20 -19.83
N ASN A 308 -0.60 65.18 -20.40
CA ASN A 308 -0.11 64.10 -21.26
C ASN A 308 0.14 62.79 -20.51
N ARG A 309 -0.02 62.76 -19.18
CA ARG A 309 0.09 61.57 -18.33
C ARG A 309 -1.26 61.19 -17.69
N SER A 310 -2.36 61.75 -18.18
CA SER A 310 -3.70 61.34 -17.77
C SER A 310 -4.11 60.03 -18.44
N GLY A 311 -4.83 59.17 -17.72
CA GLY A 311 -5.16 57.83 -18.22
C GLY A 311 -5.23 56.75 -17.15
N GLY A 312 -5.55 55.53 -17.57
CA GLY A 312 -5.45 54.34 -16.71
C GLY A 312 -4.04 53.77 -16.75
N TYR A 313 -3.55 53.29 -15.60
CA TYR A 313 -2.22 52.72 -15.45
C TYR A 313 -2.27 51.33 -14.82
N ASN A 314 -1.46 50.42 -15.35
CA ASN A 314 -1.10 49.16 -14.72
C ASN A 314 0.18 49.34 -13.90
N VAL A 315 0.24 48.67 -12.76
CA VAL A 315 1.41 48.68 -11.88
C VAL A 315 2.20 47.39 -12.04
N MET A 316 3.43 47.48 -12.56
CA MET A 316 4.31 46.34 -12.78
C MET A 316 5.47 46.34 -11.78
N VAL A 317 5.59 45.27 -10.99
CA VAL A 317 6.72 45.04 -10.08
C VAL A 317 7.78 44.22 -10.80
N VAL A 318 9.00 44.75 -10.87
CA VAL A 318 10.16 44.12 -11.52
C VAL A 318 11.11 43.59 -10.45
N TYR A 319 11.49 42.31 -10.59
CA TYR A 319 12.44 41.65 -9.69
C TYR A 319 13.85 41.67 -10.26
N SER A 320 14.85 41.66 -9.36
CA SER A 320 16.25 41.59 -9.75
C SER A 320 16.57 40.30 -10.52
N GLY A 321 17.47 40.39 -11.51
CA GLY A 321 17.80 39.33 -12.47
C GLY A 321 18.38 38.01 -11.93
N GLY A 322 18.47 37.84 -10.60
CA GLY A 322 18.86 36.60 -9.93
C GLY A 322 17.74 35.90 -9.15
N SER A 323 16.53 36.45 -9.13
CA SER A 323 15.39 35.93 -8.34
C SER A 323 14.63 34.77 -8.99
N GLY A 324 14.79 34.56 -10.31
CA GLY A 324 14.02 33.55 -11.06
C GLY A 324 12.53 33.86 -11.21
N LEU A 325 12.04 35.01 -10.70
CA LEU A 325 10.64 35.42 -10.76
C LEU A 325 10.33 36.22 -12.04
N LYS A 326 9.15 36.01 -12.60
CA LYS A 326 8.60 36.86 -13.67
C LYS A 326 8.11 38.20 -13.10
N ASN A 327 8.08 39.25 -13.93
CA ASN A 327 7.48 40.53 -13.56
C ASN A 327 6.02 40.31 -13.13
N TYR A 328 5.64 40.92 -12.01
CA TYR A 328 4.31 40.81 -11.43
C TYR A 328 3.48 42.05 -11.80
N ILE A 329 2.31 41.86 -12.40
CA ILE A 329 1.34 42.93 -12.62
C ILE A 329 0.41 42.93 -11.41
N ALA A 330 0.32 44.04 -10.69
CA ALA A 330 -0.52 44.14 -9.52
C ALA A 330 -1.99 44.37 -9.91
N ASP A 331 -2.91 43.80 -9.11
CA ASP A 331 -4.37 44.01 -9.22
C ASP A 331 -4.81 45.39 -8.68
N VAL A 332 -4.02 46.43 -8.94
CA VAL A 332 -4.33 47.81 -8.59
C VAL A 332 -4.36 48.64 -9.86
N ASP A 333 -5.56 49.00 -10.27
CA ASP A 333 -5.79 49.97 -11.34
C ASP A 333 -5.96 51.35 -10.70
N PHE A 334 -5.19 52.32 -11.18
CA PHE A 334 -5.47 53.72 -10.84
C PHE A 334 -5.60 54.57 -12.08
N LYS A 335 -6.56 55.49 -12.00
CA LYS A 335 -6.87 56.44 -13.05
C LYS A 335 -6.33 57.80 -12.66
N VAL A 336 -5.45 58.33 -13.49
CA VAL A 336 -4.94 59.70 -13.38
C VAL A 336 -5.91 60.62 -14.10
N LEU A 337 -6.60 61.46 -13.33
CA LEU A 337 -7.49 62.50 -13.83
C LEU A 337 -6.77 63.84 -13.76
N TYR A 338 -6.49 64.43 -14.93
CA TYR A 338 -5.88 65.75 -15.00
C TYR A 338 -6.69 66.77 -14.18
N ASN A 339 -6.01 67.57 -13.35
CA ASN A 339 -6.58 68.54 -12.39
C ASN A 339 -7.48 67.97 -11.26
N TYR A 340 -7.76 66.66 -11.26
CA TYR A 340 -8.63 66.03 -10.26
C TYR A 340 -7.92 64.99 -9.40
N GLY A 341 -6.71 64.57 -9.79
CA GLY A 341 -5.83 63.70 -9.01
C GLY A 341 -5.92 62.22 -9.38
N ILE A 342 -5.71 61.34 -8.40
CA ILE A 342 -5.63 59.89 -8.57
C ILE A 342 -6.89 59.26 -8.00
N GLN A 343 -7.61 58.53 -8.83
CA GLN A 343 -8.68 57.64 -8.39
C GLN A 343 -8.13 56.21 -8.31
N LEU A 344 -8.14 55.64 -7.11
CA LEU A 344 -7.73 54.26 -6.86
C LEU A 344 -8.98 53.42 -6.69
N LYS A 345 -9.03 52.29 -7.40
CA LYS A 345 -9.96 51.21 -7.08
C LYS A 345 -9.14 50.08 -6.49
N GLU A 346 -9.12 50.00 -5.16
CA GLU A 346 -8.47 48.90 -4.44
C GLU A 346 -9.53 47.89 -4.03
N THR A 347 -9.33 46.64 -4.43
CA THR A 347 -10.17 45.52 -4.01
C THR A 347 -9.34 44.63 -3.09
N LEU A 348 -9.75 44.50 -1.84
CA LEU A 348 -9.12 43.60 -0.88
C LEU A 348 -9.99 42.37 -0.69
N VAL A 349 -9.46 41.22 -1.09
CA VAL A 349 -10.11 39.92 -0.88
C VAL A 349 -9.52 39.25 0.35
N ILE A 350 -10.37 38.94 1.33
CA ILE A 350 -9.98 38.26 2.57
C ILE A 350 -10.66 36.89 2.61
N THR A 351 -9.84 35.83 2.60
CA THR A 351 -10.29 34.42 2.61
C THR A 351 -9.88 33.67 3.90
N GLY A 352 -9.22 34.33 4.85
CA GLY A 352 -8.78 33.72 6.10
C GLY A 352 -8.51 34.76 7.20
N GLY A 353 -8.62 34.34 8.47
CA GLY A 353 -8.38 35.20 9.64
C GLY A 353 -9.57 36.08 10.07
N LEU A 354 -10.71 35.97 9.38
CA LEU A 354 -11.96 36.60 9.81
C LEU A 354 -12.48 35.93 11.08
N LYS A 355 -12.76 36.74 12.10
CA LYS A 355 -13.48 36.28 13.30
C LYS A 355 -14.73 37.12 13.48
N PHE A 356 -15.86 36.43 13.52
CA PHE A 356 -17.16 36.94 13.92
C PHE A 356 -17.34 36.66 15.41
N ASP A 357 -18.04 37.54 16.13
CA ASP A 357 -18.32 37.32 17.55
C ASP A 357 -19.19 36.05 17.72
N GLN A 358 -19.03 35.29 18.79
CA GLN A 358 -19.80 34.06 19.03
C GLN A 358 -21.32 34.32 19.14
N LYS A 359 -21.69 35.57 19.44
CA LYS A 359 -23.06 36.09 19.50
C LYS A 359 -23.68 36.28 18.10
N ASP A 360 -22.85 36.26 17.06
CA ASP A 360 -23.19 36.57 15.67
C ASP A 360 -23.34 35.31 14.79
N TYR A 361 -23.12 34.10 15.34
CA TYR A 361 -23.46 32.84 14.66
C TYR A 361 -24.97 32.69 14.59
N ILE A 362 -25.51 32.62 13.37
CA ILE A 362 -26.96 32.41 13.18
C ILE A 362 -27.21 30.90 13.09
N GLU A 363 -27.42 30.28 14.25
CA GLU A 363 -28.34 29.15 14.36
C GLU A 363 -29.70 29.62 13.79
N ASP A 364 -30.41 28.83 12.97
CA ASP A 364 -31.82 29.14 12.70
C ASP A 364 -32.53 29.05 14.05
N SER A 365 -32.66 30.20 14.71
CA SER A 365 -32.77 30.30 16.16
C SER A 365 -34.05 29.67 16.74
N LEU A 366 -34.94 29.17 15.88
CA LEU A 366 -36.30 28.78 16.20
C LEU A 366 -36.81 27.53 15.46
N ARG A 367 -36.02 26.88 14.59
CA ARG A 367 -36.47 25.70 13.80
C ARG A 367 -35.54 24.51 13.93
N PHE A 368 -36.04 23.29 13.76
CA PHE A 368 -35.22 22.08 13.71
C PHE A 368 -34.92 21.72 12.25
N THR A 369 -33.68 21.33 11.94
CA THR A 369 -33.26 21.00 10.58
C THR A 369 -32.72 19.57 10.55
N LEU A 370 -33.30 18.74 9.67
CA LEU A 370 -32.74 17.43 9.35
C LEU A 370 -32.02 17.49 8.00
N LEU A 371 -30.70 17.34 8.07
CA LEU A 371 -29.79 17.34 6.94
C LEU A 371 -29.71 15.96 6.30
N SER A 372 -29.62 15.97 4.97
CA SER A 372 -29.29 14.78 4.17
C SER A 372 -27.91 14.23 4.55
N LYS A 373 -27.67 12.97 4.20
CA LYS A 373 -26.37 12.29 4.29
C LYS A 373 -25.30 13.03 3.48
N SER A 374 -25.74 13.72 2.43
CA SER A 374 -24.95 14.51 1.49
C SER A 374 -23.92 13.67 0.74
N THR A 375 -22.88 13.14 1.40
CA THR A 375 -21.77 12.43 0.74
C THR A 375 -21.97 10.92 0.62
N PRO A 376 -21.87 10.35 -0.60
CA PRO A 376 -21.72 8.91 -0.79
C PRO A 376 -20.55 8.39 0.03
N LYS A 377 -20.86 7.54 1.02
CA LYS A 377 -19.86 6.98 1.94
C LYS A 377 -19.38 5.64 1.38
N VAL A 378 -18.07 5.56 1.12
CA VAL A 378 -17.40 4.31 0.73
C VAL A 378 -17.28 3.40 1.94
N LEU A 379 -17.74 2.16 1.80
CA LEU A 379 -17.59 1.11 2.80
C LEU A 379 -16.39 0.21 2.48
N GLU A 380 -16.20 -0.13 1.21
CA GLU A 380 -15.20 -1.10 0.78
C GLU A 380 -14.79 -0.84 -0.68
N VAL A 381 -13.55 -1.21 -1.02
CA VAL A 381 -13.06 -1.29 -2.41
C VAL A 381 -12.47 -2.68 -2.60
N TYR A 382 -12.67 -3.27 -3.78
CA TYR A 382 -12.21 -4.60 -4.13
C TYR A 382 -11.66 -4.62 -5.57
N PRO A 383 -10.51 -5.25 -5.80
CA PRO A 383 -9.57 -5.81 -4.82
C PRO A 383 -8.85 -4.69 -4.04
N LYS A 384 -8.32 -5.01 -2.85
CA LYS A 384 -7.55 -4.06 -2.03
C LYS A 384 -6.43 -4.76 -1.29
N SER A 385 -5.20 -4.32 -1.52
CA SER A 385 -4.05 -4.84 -0.80
C SER A 385 -4.07 -4.41 0.68
N VAL A 386 -4.15 -5.37 1.62
CA VAL A 386 -4.03 -5.12 3.08
C VAL A 386 -3.01 -6.09 3.71
N GLY A 387 -1.95 -5.56 4.34
CA GLY A 387 -0.91 -6.36 5.02
C GLY A 387 0.30 -6.68 4.14
N GLU A 388 1.15 -7.61 4.59
CA GLU A 388 2.42 -7.94 3.92
C GLU A 388 2.26 -8.76 2.63
N TYR A 389 1.21 -9.59 2.53
CA TYR A 389 0.93 -10.40 1.33
C TYR A 389 -0.57 -10.45 0.99
N PRO A 390 -1.12 -9.45 0.30
CA PRO A 390 -2.49 -9.46 -0.17
C PRO A 390 -2.53 -9.48 -1.71
N TRP A 391 -2.15 -10.61 -2.29
CA TRP A 391 -2.20 -10.80 -3.73
C TRP A 391 -3.57 -11.31 -4.16
N PHE A 392 -4.05 -10.81 -5.29
CA PHE A 392 -5.37 -11.15 -5.84
C PHE A 392 -5.23 -11.79 -7.20
N ASN A 393 -6.00 -12.85 -7.43
CA ASN A 393 -6.13 -13.40 -8.76
C ASN A 393 -6.85 -12.38 -9.68
N GLU A 394 -6.19 -11.92 -10.73
CA GLU A 394 -6.76 -10.96 -11.67
C GLU A 394 -7.90 -11.53 -12.53
N ASN A 395 -8.02 -12.85 -12.62
CA ASN A 395 -9.07 -13.56 -13.34
C ASN A 395 -10.36 -13.70 -12.49
N ASP A 396 -10.27 -13.47 -11.18
CA ASP A 396 -11.41 -13.47 -10.24
C ASP A 396 -12.18 -12.12 -10.21
N LEU A 397 -11.90 -11.22 -11.14
CA LEU A 397 -12.55 -9.90 -11.23
C LEU A 397 -13.82 -9.89 -12.11
N SER A 398 -14.35 -11.06 -12.46
CA SER A 398 -15.51 -11.14 -13.37
C SER A 398 -16.80 -10.53 -12.78
N HIS A 399 -17.62 -9.93 -13.63
CA HIS A 399 -18.96 -9.48 -13.24
C HIS A 399 -19.97 -10.63 -13.33
N SER A 400 -20.93 -10.66 -12.40
CA SER A 400 -21.97 -11.72 -12.33
C SER A 400 -22.77 -11.92 -13.62
N ILE A 401 -22.90 -10.87 -14.44
CA ILE A 401 -23.64 -10.86 -15.70
C ILE A 401 -22.71 -10.89 -16.91
N LEU A 402 -21.56 -10.20 -16.84
CA LEU A 402 -20.65 -10.00 -17.97
C LEU A 402 -19.31 -10.69 -17.64
N LYS A 403 -19.21 -11.97 -18.02
CA LYS A 403 -18.08 -12.85 -17.63
C LYS A 403 -16.83 -12.67 -18.48
N ASP A 404 -16.95 -12.05 -19.64
CA ASP A 404 -15.86 -11.78 -20.59
C ASP A 404 -15.05 -10.53 -20.24
N ARG A 405 -15.40 -9.81 -19.16
CA ARG A 405 -14.70 -8.60 -18.72
C ARG A 405 -14.46 -8.60 -17.22
N SER A 406 -13.39 -7.90 -16.84
CA SER A 406 -12.99 -7.71 -15.45
C SER A 406 -13.47 -6.36 -14.91
N PHE A 407 -13.91 -6.35 -13.67
CA PHE A 407 -14.41 -5.17 -12.98
C PHE A 407 -13.82 -5.04 -11.59
N LEU A 408 -13.35 -3.85 -11.27
CA LEU A 408 -13.10 -3.46 -9.87
C LEU A 408 -14.44 -3.07 -9.25
N ARG A 409 -14.60 -3.25 -7.94
CA ARG A 409 -15.86 -2.97 -7.24
C ARG A 409 -15.64 -2.00 -6.09
N ILE A 410 -16.46 -0.95 -6.03
CA ILE A 410 -16.56 -0.05 -4.89
C ILE A 410 -17.93 -0.24 -4.26
N THR A 411 -17.95 -0.53 -2.97
CA THR A 411 -19.17 -0.66 -2.18
C THR A 411 -19.43 0.62 -1.42
N PHE A 412 -20.61 1.19 -1.63
CA PHE A 412 -21.12 2.38 -0.93
C PHE A 412 -22.23 2.00 0.04
N GLU A 413 -22.38 2.80 1.09
CA GLU A 413 -23.51 2.75 2.00
C GLU A 413 -24.73 3.41 1.35
N ASP A 414 -25.86 2.70 1.27
CA ASP A 414 -27.11 3.15 0.64
C ASP A 414 -28.33 2.69 1.49
N ILE A 415 -28.47 3.29 2.69
CA ILE A 415 -29.46 2.90 3.70
C ILE A 415 -30.90 3.14 3.22
N ASP A 416 -31.11 4.23 2.49
CA ASP A 416 -32.41 4.72 2.01
C ASP A 416 -32.68 4.37 0.53
N GLY A 417 -31.69 3.82 -0.19
CA GLY A 417 -31.80 3.49 -1.61
C GLY A 417 -31.70 4.68 -2.56
N LYS A 418 -31.30 5.86 -2.07
CA LYS A 418 -31.28 7.14 -2.81
C LYS A 418 -29.93 7.48 -3.42
N LEU A 419 -28.90 6.68 -3.21
CA LEU A 419 -27.63 6.86 -3.94
C LEU A 419 -27.84 6.58 -5.43
N GLU A 420 -27.42 7.45 -6.32
CA GLU A 420 -27.61 7.32 -7.77
C GLU A 420 -26.31 7.49 -8.55
N PHE A 421 -26.27 6.87 -9.73
CA PHE A 421 -25.25 7.18 -10.72
C PHE A 421 -25.53 8.57 -11.30
N ASN A 422 -24.51 9.42 -11.44
CA ASN A 422 -24.68 10.80 -11.89
C ASN A 422 -24.92 10.90 -13.42
N SER A 423 -25.90 10.18 -13.96
CA SER A 423 -26.15 10.12 -15.40
C SER A 423 -26.63 11.48 -15.96
N PRO A 424 -26.14 11.94 -17.14
CA PRO A 424 -25.17 11.27 -18.03
C PRO A 424 -23.69 11.57 -17.71
N LEU A 425 -23.41 12.57 -16.88
CA LEU A 425 -22.05 13.07 -16.61
C LEU A 425 -21.16 12.06 -15.86
N GLY A 426 -21.76 11.11 -15.13
CA GLY A 426 -21.09 10.10 -14.33
C GLY A 426 -20.14 9.24 -15.15
N VAL A 427 -20.51 8.92 -16.40
CA VAL A 427 -19.61 8.22 -17.33
C VAL A 427 -18.45 9.12 -17.74
N SER A 428 -18.69 10.41 -18.01
CA SER A 428 -17.62 11.37 -18.30
C SER A 428 -16.63 11.52 -17.14
N TYR A 429 -17.11 11.51 -15.90
CA TYR A 429 -16.25 11.49 -14.72
C TYR A 429 -15.48 10.16 -14.60
N LEU A 430 -16.13 9.02 -14.85
CA LEU A 430 -15.42 7.73 -14.91
C LEU A 430 -14.34 7.71 -15.99
N LEU A 431 -14.57 8.29 -17.16
CA LEU A 431 -13.56 8.38 -18.23
C LEU A 431 -12.34 9.24 -17.85
N SER A 432 -12.48 10.14 -16.87
CA SER A 432 -11.37 10.90 -16.28
C SER A 432 -10.64 10.17 -15.14
N SER A 433 -11.10 8.96 -14.80
CA SER A 433 -10.44 8.07 -13.83
C SER A 433 -9.25 7.35 -14.49
N SER A 434 -8.45 6.65 -13.68
CA SER A 434 -7.29 5.91 -14.16
C SER A 434 -7.00 4.64 -13.37
N VAL A 435 -6.42 3.66 -14.07
CA VAL A 435 -5.89 2.42 -13.47
C VAL A 435 -4.51 2.19 -14.07
N TYR A 436 -3.45 2.47 -13.31
CA TYR A 436 -2.07 2.34 -13.77
C TYR A 436 -1.34 1.23 -13.03
N ALA A 437 -0.57 0.42 -13.76
CA ALA A 437 0.44 -0.43 -13.14
C ALA A 437 1.63 0.44 -12.69
N THR A 438 2.16 0.20 -11.49
CA THR A 438 3.32 0.92 -10.95
C THR A 438 4.51 0.80 -11.91
N GLY A 439 5.06 1.93 -12.35
CA GLY A 439 6.18 1.98 -13.30
C GLY A 439 5.77 1.85 -14.78
N SER A 440 4.47 1.78 -15.09
CA SER A 440 3.92 1.79 -16.45
C SER A 440 3.17 3.08 -16.75
N ASN A 441 3.14 3.46 -18.03
CA ASN A 441 2.29 4.55 -18.54
C ASN A 441 0.99 4.04 -19.20
N THR A 442 0.73 2.74 -19.15
CA THR A 442 -0.47 2.13 -19.73
C THR A 442 -1.64 2.21 -18.76
N ASP A 443 -2.73 2.84 -19.20
CA ASP A 443 -4.00 2.89 -18.47
C ASP A 443 -4.84 1.63 -18.79
N TYR A 444 -5.21 0.90 -17.75
CA TYR A 444 -5.99 -0.33 -17.83
C TYR A 444 -7.49 -0.08 -17.67
N LEU A 445 -7.94 1.17 -17.53
CA LEU A 445 -9.36 1.49 -17.59
C LEU A 445 -9.94 1.11 -18.97
N ASP A 446 -11.06 0.40 -18.97
CA ASP A 446 -11.75 0.01 -20.21
C ASP A 446 -12.63 1.16 -20.73
N LYS A 447 -11.95 2.15 -21.33
CA LYS A 447 -12.59 3.37 -21.86
C LYS A 447 -13.54 3.07 -23.01
N GLU A 448 -13.29 2.03 -23.80
CA GLU A 448 -14.17 1.62 -24.90
C GLU A 448 -15.53 1.17 -24.38
N PHE A 449 -15.54 0.32 -23.34
CA PHE A 449 -16.80 -0.10 -22.71
C PHE A 449 -17.52 1.04 -22.00
N LEU A 450 -16.77 1.95 -21.35
CA LEU A 450 -17.37 3.14 -20.72
C LEU A 450 -18.04 4.06 -21.75
N GLU A 451 -17.40 4.32 -22.90
CA GLU A 451 -18.02 5.12 -23.96
C GLU A 451 -19.28 4.45 -24.53
N MET A 452 -19.32 3.11 -24.63
CA MET A 452 -20.56 2.40 -24.98
C MET A 452 -21.68 2.61 -23.94
N CYS A 453 -21.35 2.65 -22.65
CA CYS A 453 -22.33 2.86 -21.58
C CYS A 453 -22.87 4.30 -21.55
N LYS A 454 -22.12 5.27 -22.08
CA LYS A 454 -22.49 6.70 -22.09
C LYS A 454 -23.81 6.97 -22.80
N GLU A 455 -24.08 6.22 -23.86
CA GLU A 455 -25.28 6.34 -24.70
C GLU A 455 -26.42 5.41 -24.25
N ASN A 456 -26.23 4.60 -23.19
CA ASN A 456 -27.19 3.56 -22.80
C ASN A 456 -27.37 3.45 -21.26
N THR A 457 -28.46 4.02 -20.75
CA THR A 457 -28.82 3.99 -19.32
C THR A 457 -29.05 2.58 -18.78
N ASP A 458 -29.53 1.63 -19.59
CA ASP A 458 -29.74 0.25 -19.16
C ASP A 458 -28.40 -0.43 -18.87
N TYR A 459 -27.37 -0.12 -19.66
CA TYR A 459 -26.02 -0.64 -19.43
C TYR A 459 -25.41 -0.09 -18.15
N ILE A 460 -25.66 1.18 -17.83
CA ILE A 460 -25.22 1.78 -16.56
C ILE A 460 -25.84 1.01 -15.39
N ASN A 461 -27.16 0.80 -15.40
CA ASN A 461 -27.88 0.12 -14.33
C ASN A 461 -27.57 -1.38 -14.22
N GLN A 462 -27.23 -2.02 -15.34
CA GLN A 462 -26.95 -3.46 -15.39
C GLN A 462 -25.49 -3.80 -15.05
N TYR A 463 -24.53 -2.96 -15.49
CA TYR A 463 -23.10 -3.28 -15.45
C TYR A 463 -22.28 -2.35 -14.58
N LEU A 464 -22.61 -1.06 -14.47
CA LEU A 464 -21.78 -0.08 -13.77
C LEU A 464 -22.26 0.21 -12.36
N PHE A 465 -23.58 0.32 -12.13
CA PHE A 465 -24.10 0.71 -10.83
C PHE A 465 -25.31 -0.12 -10.42
N LYS A 466 -25.15 -0.92 -9.38
CA LYS A 466 -26.17 -1.85 -8.87
C LYS A 466 -26.50 -1.55 -7.41
N LYS A 467 -27.78 -1.33 -7.11
CA LYS A 467 -28.26 -1.18 -5.74
C LYS A 467 -28.64 -2.53 -5.14
N ASP A 468 -28.32 -2.73 -3.87
CA ASP A 468 -28.81 -3.82 -3.05
C ASP A 468 -29.54 -3.26 -1.82
N ARG A 469 -30.86 -3.16 -1.98
CA ARG A 469 -31.75 -2.62 -0.94
C ARG A 469 -31.87 -3.51 0.29
N ALA A 470 -31.61 -4.82 0.17
CA ALA A 470 -31.73 -5.73 1.30
C ALA A 470 -30.54 -5.59 2.25
N SER A 471 -29.36 -5.30 1.72
CA SER A 471 -28.14 -5.11 2.51
C SER A 471 -27.79 -3.64 2.80
N HIS A 472 -28.64 -2.69 2.37
CA HIS A 472 -28.40 -1.24 2.51
C HIS A 472 -27.08 -0.79 1.84
N ARG A 473 -26.76 -1.37 0.67
CA ARG A 473 -25.51 -1.14 -0.06
C ARG A 473 -25.77 -0.83 -1.52
N ALA A 474 -24.82 -0.15 -2.13
CA ALA A 474 -24.76 0.03 -3.58
C ALA A 474 -23.35 -0.27 -4.09
N TYR A 475 -23.26 -0.80 -5.30
CA TYR A 475 -22.02 -1.26 -5.91
C TYR A 475 -21.75 -0.48 -7.18
N LEU A 476 -20.58 0.13 -7.26
CA LEU A 476 -20.04 0.73 -8.48
C LEU A 476 -18.97 -0.22 -9.04
N TYR A 477 -19.17 -0.69 -10.26
CA TYR A 477 -18.27 -1.55 -10.99
C TYR A 477 -17.49 -0.73 -12.01
N ILE A 478 -16.16 -0.83 -11.96
CA ILE A 478 -15.23 -0.11 -12.81
C ILE A 478 -14.65 -1.11 -13.81
N PRO A 479 -14.99 -1.03 -15.10
CA PRO A 479 -14.51 -1.97 -16.10
C PRO A 479 -13.02 -1.75 -16.36
N VAL A 480 -12.26 -2.84 -16.38
CA VAL A 480 -10.82 -2.84 -16.64
C VAL A 480 -10.46 -3.84 -17.72
N LYS A 481 -9.41 -3.50 -18.47
CA LYS A 481 -8.74 -4.42 -19.41
C LYS A 481 -8.09 -5.57 -18.65
N PRO A 482 -7.76 -6.69 -19.32
CA PRO A 482 -7.00 -7.77 -18.71
C PRO A 482 -5.76 -7.23 -18.01
N LEU A 483 -5.66 -7.50 -16.71
CA LEU A 483 -4.53 -7.09 -15.90
C LEU A 483 -3.40 -8.10 -16.08
N SER A 484 -2.18 -7.64 -15.86
CA SER A 484 -1.00 -8.49 -15.85
C SER A 484 -0.85 -9.14 -14.46
N PRO A 485 -0.42 -10.40 -14.37
CA PRO A 485 -0.01 -10.99 -13.10
C PRO A 485 1.23 -10.29 -12.56
N GLN A 486 1.49 -10.43 -11.27
CA GLN A 486 2.67 -9.90 -10.58
C GLN A 486 2.86 -8.37 -10.75
N ALA A 487 1.76 -7.62 -10.79
CA ALA A 487 1.79 -6.17 -10.95
C ALA A 487 1.02 -5.47 -9.83
N THR A 488 1.55 -4.35 -9.35
CA THR A 488 0.82 -3.46 -8.45
C THR A 488 0.12 -2.38 -9.25
N TYR A 489 -1.15 -2.16 -8.95
CA TYR A 489 -2.02 -1.21 -9.62
C TYR A 489 -2.45 -0.11 -8.68
N THR A 490 -2.31 1.13 -9.13
CA THR A 490 -2.87 2.31 -8.47
C THR A 490 -4.15 2.71 -9.20
N VAL A 491 -5.26 2.68 -8.49
CA VAL A 491 -6.58 3.05 -9.00
C VAL A 491 -6.92 4.44 -8.50
N THR A 492 -7.42 5.30 -9.40
CA THR A 492 -7.95 6.62 -9.05
C THR A 492 -9.28 6.83 -9.76
N ILE A 493 -10.36 6.82 -8.98
CA ILE A 493 -11.71 7.11 -9.47
C ILE A 493 -12.03 8.57 -9.19
N ALA A 494 -12.43 9.30 -10.24
CA ALA A 494 -12.75 10.71 -10.16
C ALA A 494 -13.93 11.00 -9.20
N GLU A 495 -13.98 12.22 -8.70
CA GLU A 495 -15.15 12.72 -7.97
C GLU A 495 -16.39 12.82 -8.88
N LYS A 496 -17.58 12.94 -8.27
CA LYS A 496 -18.86 13.19 -8.98
C LYS A 496 -19.39 12.08 -9.87
N VAL A 497 -18.80 10.88 -9.84
CA VAL A 497 -19.34 9.68 -10.51
C VAL A 497 -20.71 9.30 -9.96
N LEU A 498 -20.84 9.27 -8.64
CA LEU A 498 -22.12 9.06 -7.96
C LEU A 498 -22.60 10.36 -7.33
N ARG A 499 -23.90 10.43 -7.12
CA ARG A 499 -24.57 11.51 -6.41
C ARG A 499 -25.62 10.92 -5.48
N ASN A 500 -25.81 11.53 -4.33
CA ASN A 500 -26.93 11.18 -3.47
C ASN A 500 -28.10 12.10 -3.80
N ASP A 501 -29.06 11.63 -4.61
CA ASP A 501 -30.23 12.40 -5.06
C ASP A 501 -31.38 12.36 -4.05
N ALA A 502 -30.99 12.35 -2.78
CA ALA A 502 -31.84 11.99 -1.68
C ALA A 502 -32.93 12.99 -1.31
N SER A 503 -32.86 14.23 -1.79
CA SER A 503 -33.82 15.24 -1.36
C SER A 503 -34.62 15.77 -2.55
N GLU A 504 -35.88 15.33 -2.61
CA GLU A 504 -36.94 16.08 -3.27
C GLU A 504 -37.29 17.35 -2.45
N ASN A 505 -37.02 17.38 -1.12
CA ASN A 505 -37.55 18.40 -0.18
C ASN A 505 -36.60 18.82 0.98
N GLY A 506 -35.31 18.45 0.94
CA GLY A 506 -34.32 18.67 1.99
C GLY A 506 -33.25 19.73 1.69
N VAL A 507 -32.48 20.13 2.70
CA VAL A 507 -31.27 20.96 2.52
C VAL A 507 -30.13 20.01 2.14
N ILE A 508 -29.80 19.96 0.85
CA ILE A 508 -28.64 19.21 0.34
C ILE A 508 -27.40 20.10 0.43
N ASP A 509 -26.32 19.55 0.98
CA ASP A 509 -25.00 20.16 0.85
C ASP A 509 -24.48 19.85 -0.57
N GLU A 510 -24.67 20.78 -1.52
CA GLU A 510 -24.31 20.63 -2.95
C GLU A 510 -22.84 20.23 -3.17
N ASN A 511 -21.92 20.70 -2.32
CA ASN A 511 -20.50 20.33 -2.42
C ASN A 511 -20.22 18.91 -1.90
N LYS A 512 -21.15 18.37 -1.12
CA LYS A 512 -21.05 17.05 -0.52
C LYS A 512 -21.98 16.04 -1.16
N ARG A 513 -22.93 16.43 -2.01
CA ARG A 513 -23.88 15.53 -2.74
C ARG A 513 -23.18 14.44 -3.54
N TYR A 514 -21.97 14.73 -4.00
CA TYR A 514 -21.23 13.92 -4.96
C TYR A 514 -20.22 13.00 -4.29
N SER A 515 -19.93 11.87 -4.91
CA SER A 515 -18.86 10.99 -4.46
C SER A 515 -17.52 11.74 -4.50
N PRO A 516 -16.69 11.65 -3.44
CA PRO A 516 -15.34 12.20 -3.48
C PRO A 516 -14.47 11.41 -4.46
N SER A 517 -13.28 11.92 -4.75
CA SER A 517 -12.24 11.11 -5.43
C SER A 517 -11.83 9.94 -4.53
N ILE A 518 -11.70 8.75 -5.12
CA ILE A 518 -11.39 7.51 -4.41
C ILE A 518 -10.13 6.92 -5.02
N SER A 519 -9.12 6.66 -4.20
CA SER A 519 -7.89 6.02 -4.64
C SER A 519 -7.46 4.90 -3.70
N TRP A 520 -6.99 3.81 -4.28
CA TRP A 520 -6.43 2.68 -3.55
C TRP A 520 -5.47 1.90 -4.45
N GLU A 521 -4.75 0.96 -3.84
CA GLU A 521 -3.80 0.10 -4.54
C GLU A 521 -4.12 -1.38 -4.27
N PHE A 522 -3.80 -2.20 -5.27
CA PHE A 522 -3.86 -3.65 -5.14
C PHE A 522 -2.75 -4.32 -5.95
N THR A 523 -2.39 -5.55 -5.60
CA THR A 523 -1.35 -6.34 -6.29
C THR A 523 -1.95 -7.63 -6.83
N THR A 524 -1.69 -7.93 -8.10
CA THR A 524 -2.13 -9.17 -8.74
C THR A 524 -1.24 -10.34 -8.34
N MET A 525 -1.80 -11.54 -8.40
CA MET A 525 -1.11 -12.78 -8.06
C MET A 525 0.09 -12.98 -8.95
N ALA A 526 1.17 -13.48 -8.36
CA ALA A 526 2.38 -13.78 -9.08
C ALA A 526 2.40 -15.26 -9.46
N VAL A 527 2.94 -15.58 -10.63
CA VAL A 527 3.29 -16.96 -10.97
C VAL A 527 4.50 -17.34 -10.11
N PRO A 528 4.47 -18.46 -9.36
CA PRO A 528 5.62 -18.90 -8.59
C PRO A 528 6.84 -19.08 -9.49
N ALA A 529 8.03 -18.73 -8.99
CA ALA A 529 9.27 -18.88 -9.74
C ALA A 529 10.22 -19.83 -9.00
N VAL A 530 10.83 -20.78 -9.71
CA VAL A 530 11.87 -21.65 -9.16
C VAL A 530 13.23 -21.10 -9.59
N THR A 531 14.11 -20.85 -8.62
CA THR A 531 15.47 -20.30 -8.88
C THR A 531 16.41 -21.37 -9.43
N ASP A 532 17.59 -20.98 -9.91
CA ASP A 532 18.65 -21.89 -10.38
C ASP A 532 19.11 -22.90 -9.32
N THR A 533 18.91 -22.59 -8.03
CA THR A 533 19.20 -23.53 -6.93
C THR A 533 18.26 -24.74 -6.96
N GLY A 534 17.09 -24.59 -7.59
CA GLY A 534 16.15 -25.64 -7.92
C GLY A 534 15.55 -26.37 -6.72
N VAL A 535 15.26 -27.64 -6.94
CA VAL A 535 14.79 -28.58 -5.92
C VAL A 535 16.02 -29.23 -5.29
N LYS A 536 16.15 -29.15 -3.96
CA LYS A 536 17.06 -29.99 -3.19
C LYS A 536 16.35 -31.29 -2.80
N ASP A 537 17.14 -32.35 -2.68
CA ASP A 537 16.65 -33.69 -2.35
C ASP A 537 15.75 -34.28 -3.46
N GLN A 538 16.27 -34.24 -4.70
CA GLN A 538 15.58 -34.68 -5.92
C GLN A 538 15.37 -36.20 -6.01
N THR A 539 15.86 -36.98 -5.04
CA THR A 539 15.75 -38.44 -5.05
C THR A 539 15.23 -38.94 -3.72
N VAL A 540 14.20 -39.78 -3.76
CA VAL A 540 13.55 -40.37 -2.58
C VAL A 540 13.28 -41.86 -2.83
N ILE A 541 13.22 -42.66 -1.77
CA ILE A 541 12.90 -44.10 -1.86
C ILE A 541 11.38 -44.33 -1.77
N GLU A 542 10.84 -45.36 -2.44
CA GLU A 542 9.40 -45.67 -2.52
C GLU A 542 8.67 -45.72 -1.16
N ASP A 543 9.38 -46.16 -0.11
CA ASP A 543 8.84 -46.24 1.25
C ASP A 543 9.32 -45.12 2.19
N TYR A 544 9.59 -43.92 1.65
CA TYR A 544 10.05 -42.76 2.43
C TYR A 544 9.23 -42.51 3.71
N ASP A 545 9.90 -42.08 4.78
CA ASP A 545 9.26 -41.83 6.06
C ASP A 545 8.17 -40.76 5.95
N SER A 546 7.15 -40.84 6.82
CA SER A 546 5.99 -39.94 6.76
C SER A 546 6.31 -38.46 7.00
N ASP A 547 7.51 -38.16 7.49
CA ASP A 547 8.04 -36.81 7.71
C ASP A 547 9.07 -36.39 6.64
N THR A 548 9.22 -37.16 5.57
CA THR A 548 10.15 -36.82 4.48
C THR A 548 9.73 -35.54 3.77
N THR A 549 10.61 -34.54 3.83
CA THR A 549 10.43 -33.24 3.16
C THR A 549 11.47 -33.03 2.07
N ILE A 550 11.09 -32.35 0.99
CA ILE A 550 12.00 -31.77 0.01
C ILE A 550 12.01 -30.25 0.12
N ARG A 551 13.07 -29.60 -0.37
CA ARG A 551 13.18 -28.13 -0.35
C ARG A 551 13.19 -27.58 -1.77
N ILE A 552 12.32 -26.62 -2.05
CA ILE A 552 12.21 -25.99 -3.37
C ILE A 552 12.54 -24.50 -3.24
N TYR A 553 13.68 -24.07 -3.80
CA TYR A 553 14.12 -22.69 -3.72
C TYR A 553 13.52 -21.84 -4.84
N GLY A 554 12.97 -20.69 -4.49
CA GLY A 554 12.25 -19.88 -5.44
C GLY A 554 11.70 -18.60 -4.85
N ASP A 555 11.01 -17.85 -5.70
CA ASP A 555 10.39 -16.58 -5.39
C ASP A 555 8.89 -16.64 -5.66
N TYR A 556 8.18 -15.63 -5.16
CA TYR A 556 6.75 -15.45 -5.35
C TYR A 556 5.86 -16.56 -4.79
N PHE A 557 6.24 -17.14 -3.65
CA PHE A 557 5.41 -18.13 -2.95
C PHE A 557 4.37 -17.46 -2.04
N TYR A 558 3.09 -17.65 -2.35
CA TYR A 558 2.00 -17.06 -1.59
C TYR A 558 1.56 -17.95 -0.44
N LYS A 559 2.03 -17.63 0.78
CA LYS A 559 1.94 -18.49 1.97
C LYS A 559 0.54 -19.02 2.31
N SER A 560 -0.53 -18.29 2.00
CA SER A 560 -1.90 -18.66 2.37
C SER A 560 -2.56 -19.67 1.43
N SER A 561 -2.11 -19.80 0.19
CA SER A 561 -2.73 -20.71 -0.80
C SER A 561 -1.74 -21.50 -1.66
N ILE A 562 -0.43 -21.38 -1.41
CA ILE A 562 0.58 -22.17 -2.13
C ILE A 562 0.34 -23.67 -1.96
N ARG A 563 0.32 -24.38 -3.09
CA ARG A 563 0.16 -25.83 -3.16
C ARG A 563 1.23 -26.42 -4.08
N VAL A 564 1.63 -27.65 -3.78
CA VAL A 564 2.63 -28.37 -4.56
C VAL A 564 2.09 -29.74 -4.91
N PHE A 565 2.22 -30.13 -6.18
CA PHE A 565 1.79 -31.42 -6.70
C PHE A 565 2.96 -32.15 -7.35
N PHE A 566 2.98 -33.46 -7.15
CA PHE A 566 3.87 -34.42 -7.81
C PHE A 566 3.05 -35.13 -8.88
N ASN A 567 3.14 -34.66 -10.13
CA ASN A 567 2.19 -34.95 -11.21
C ASN A 567 0.74 -34.64 -10.78
N ASP A 568 -0.07 -35.66 -10.47
CA ASP A 568 -1.47 -35.56 -10.07
C ASP A 568 -1.67 -35.61 -8.55
N ARG A 569 -0.60 -35.78 -7.76
CA ARG A 569 -0.69 -35.96 -6.31
C ARG A 569 -0.24 -34.75 -5.53
N GLU A 570 -1.13 -34.19 -4.73
CA GLU A 570 -0.82 -33.09 -3.82
C GLU A 570 0.13 -33.52 -2.69
N ALA A 571 1.08 -32.64 -2.36
CA ALA A 571 1.90 -32.74 -1.16
C ALA A 571 1.04 -32.78 0.11
N SER A 572 1.56 -33.38 1.18
CA SER A 572 0.82 -33.44 2.44
C SER A 572 0.82 -32.12 3.21
N ASP A 573 1.88 -31.33 3.07
CA ASP A 573 2.00 -30.01 3.67
C ASP A 573 3.05 -29.18 2.90
N VAL A 574 2.88 -27.87 2.89
CA VAL A 574 3.78 -26.92 2.22
C VAL A 574 3.97 -25.71 3.12
N THR A 575 5.21 -25.46 3.53
CA THR A 575 5.55 -24.29 4.35
C THR A 575 6.55 -23.39 3.64
N VAL A 576 6.23 -22.10 3.52
CA VAL A 576 7.18 -21.08 3.03
C VAL A 576 8.14 -20.71 4.16
N LYS A 577 9.45 -20.85 3.91
CA LYS A 577 10.53 -20.53 4.85
C LYS A 577 11.62 -19.69 4.16
N GLN A 578 12.49 -19.10 4.98
CA GLN A 578 13.71 -18.44 4.52
C GLN A 578 14.93 -19.12 5.13
N ASP A 579 16.02 -19.21 4.37
CA ASP A 579 17.29 -19.73 4.87
C ASP A 579 18.13 -18.63 5.56
N HIS A 580 19.33 -19.00 6.03
CA HIS A 580 20.25 -18.08 6.70
C HIS A 580 20.75 -16.93 5.80
N ASP A 581 20.67 -17.10 4.47
CA ASP A 581 21.05 -16.07 3.50
C ASP A 581 19.84 -15.20 3.08
N GLY A 582 18.67 -15.43 3.67
CA GLY A 582 17.42 -14.72 3.35
C GLY A 582 16.73 -15.21 2.07
N ARG A 583 17.16 -16.34 1.49
CA ARG A 583 16.53 -16.91 0.29
C ARG A 583 15.26 -17.65 0.66
N THR A 584 14.19 -17.41 -0.08
CA THR A 584 12.90 -18.05 0.15
C THR A 584 12.90 -19.47 -0.43
N TYR A 585 12.31 -20.41 0.29
CA TYR A 585 12.10 -21.78 -0.16
C TYR A 585 10.80 -22.37 0.38
N LEU A 586 10.27 -23.37 -0.32
CA LEU A 586 9.20 -24.23 0.15
C LEU A 586 9.81 -25.44 0.85
N GLU A 587 9.42 -25.69 2.08
CA GLU A 587 9.56 -27.00 2.72
C GLU A 587 8.30 -27.81 2.40
N VAL A 588 8.45 -28.82 1.55
CA VAL A 588 7.34 -29.59 0.98
C VAL A 588 7.38 -31.00 1.54
N LEU A 589 6.33 -31.37 2.26
CA LEU A 589 6.17 -32.69 2.83
C LEU A 589 5.54 -33.64 1.80
N LEU A 590 6.20 -34.77 1.56
CA LEU A 590 5.73 -35.75 0.57
C LEU A 590 4.39 -36.40 0.96
N PRO A 591 3.60 -36.90 0.00
CA PRO A 591 2.30 -37.55 0.27
C PRO A 591 2.39 -38.73 1.25
N ARG A 592 1.64 -38.68 2.37
CA ARG A 592 1.65 -39.70 3.44
C ARG A 592 0.73 -40.91 3.20
N ASN A 593 -0.56 -40.67 2.93
CA ASN A 593 -1.57 -41.72 2.88
C ASN A 593 -1.40 -42.66 1.67
N ARG A 594 -0.92 -42.09 0.57
CA ARG A 594 -0.63 -42.80 -0.67
C ARG A 594 0.72 -42.34 -1.15
N LYS A 595 1.77 -43.05 -0.73
CA LYS A 595 3.15 -42.73 -1.11
C LYS A 595 3.33 -42.75 -2.63
N LEU A 596 4.24 -41.93 -3.12
CA LEU A 596 4.59 -41.89 -4.54
C LEU A 596 5.20 -43.23 -4.95
N LYS A 597 4.77 -43.77 -6.09
CA LYS A 597 5.34 -45.00 -6.66
C LYS A 597 6.69 -44.71 -7.33
N PRO A 598 7.52 -45.71 -7.61
CA PRO A 598 8.77 -45.53 -8.34
C PRO A 598 8.53 -44.88 -9.70
N GLY A 599 9.34 -43.88 -10.04
CA GLY A 599 9.22 -43.12 -11.27
C GLY A 599 9.69 -41.67 -11.16
N LEU A 600 9.69 -40.98 -12.29
CA LEU A 600 9.97 -39.54 -12.37
C LEU A 600 8.68 -38.74 -12.22
N TYR A 601 8.72 -37.72 -11.39
CA TYR A 601 7.62 -36.82 -11.12
C TYR A 601 7.96 -35.40 -11.54
N ASN A 602 7.02 -34.76 -12.21
CA ASN A 602 7.00 -33.32 -12.37
C ASN A 602 6.54 -32.69 -11.05
N ILE A 603 7.14 -31.57 -10.67
CA ILE A 603 6.67 -30.78 -9.54
C ILE A 603 5.93 -29.56 -10.08
N ILE A 604 4.64 -29.49 -9.77
CA ILE A 604 3.76 -28.38 -10.12
C ILE A 604 3.58 -27.55 -8.86
N ILE A 605 3.94 -26.28 -8.93
CA ILE A 605 3.83 -25.34 -7.81
C ILE A 605 2.81 -24.30 -8.24
N GLN A 606 1.79 -24.08 -7.41
CA GLN A 606 0.71 -23.16 -7.74
C GLN A 606 0.33 -22.28 -6.57
N ASN A 607 0.21 -20.98 -6.80
CA ASN A 607 -0.36 -20.06 -5.81
C ASN A 607 -1.89 -20.16 -5.81
N ASP A 608 -2.50 -20.41 -6.96
CA ASP A 608 -3.94 -20.65 -7.16
C ASP A 608 -4.15 -21.47 -8.45
N ASP A 609 -5.36 -21.50 -9.01
CA ASP A 609 -5.72 -22.40 -10.11
C ASP A 609 -5.05 -22.06 -11.46
N ASP A 610 -4.59 -20.82 -11.66
CA ASP A 610 -4.02 -20.34 -12.93
C ASP A 610 -2.61 -19.73 -12.79
N HIS A 611 -2.12 -19.48 -11.57
CA HIS A 611 -0.74 -19.08 -11.30
C HIS A 611 0.14 -20.27 -10.95
N THR A 612 0.52 -21.02 -12.00
CA THR A 612 1.23 -22.30 -11.88
C THR A 612 2.60 -22.27 -12.56
N VAL A 613 3.57 -22.99 -11.99
CA VAL A 613 4.85 -23.31 -12.63
C VAL A 613 5.10 -24.82 -12.53
N THR A 614 5.58 -25.42 -13.61
CA THR A 614 5.92 -26.84 -13.64
C THR A 614 7.42 -27.01 -13.86
N THR A 615 8.05 -27.77 -12.97
CA THR A 615 9.41 -28.28 -13.14
C THR A 615 9.33 -29.75 -13.55
N TYR A 616 9.90 -30.09 -14.70
CA TYR A 616 9.72 -31.40 -15.31
C TYR A 616 10.77 -32.40 -14.82
N GLY A 617 10.33 -33.60 -14.46
CA GLY A 617 11.20 -34.73 -14.09
C GLY A 617 12.16 -34.46 -12.92
N THR A 618 11.81 -33.52 -12.03
CA THR A 618 12.73 -32.98 -11.02
C THR A 618 12.76 -33.82 -9.74
N LEU A 619 11.79 -34.70 -9.53
CA LEU A 619 11.78 -35.66 -8.43
C LEU A 619 11.82 -37.09 -8.96
N SER A 620 12.79 -37.88 -8.51
CA SER A 620 12.92 -39.30 -8.79
C SER A 620 12.54 -40.10 -7.54
N VAL A 621 11.54 -40.95 -7.65
CA VAL A 621 11.24 -41.96 -6.63
C VAL A 621 11.85 -43.27 -7.10
N LEU A 622 12.83 -43.75 -6.36
CA LEU A 622 13.47 -45.03 -6.63
C LEU A 622 12.69 -46.14 -5.95
N SER A 623 12.55 -47.28 -6.62
CA SER A 623 12.09 -48.50 -5.99
C SER A 623 12.93 -48.77 -4.75
N GLU A 624 12.28 -49.24 -3.69
CA GLU A 624 12.98 -49.78 -2.53
C GLU A 624 13.87 -50.93 -3.03
N GLY A 625 15.18 -50.67 -3.11
CA GLY A 625 16.16 -51.67 -3.46
C GLY A 625 16.61 -52.41 -2.20
N GLU A 626 16.80 -53.72 -2.29
CA GLU A 626 17.40 -54.54 -1.21
C GLU A 626 18.87 -54.15 -0.90
N HIS A 627 19.43 -53.13 -1.57
CA HIS A 627 20.78 -52.66 -1.30
C HIS A 627 20.99 -51.19 -1.72
N ILE A 628 21.41 -50.35 -0.79
CA ILE A 628 21.87 -48.98 -1.05
C ILE A 628 23.29 -49.07 -1.63
N PRO A 629 23.57 -48.60 -2.86
CA PRO A 629 24.94 -48.51 -3.35
C PRO A 629 25.68 -47.41 -2.59
N THR A 630 26.75 -47.76 -1.91
CA THR A 630 27.75 -46.81 -1.41
C THR A 630 28.62 -46.32 -2.57
N GLU A 631 28.99 -45.04 -2.59
CA GLU A 631 29.84 -44.41 -3.63
C GLU A 631 31.22 -45.07 -3.82
N GLU A 632 31.58 -46.05 -2.99
CA GLU A 632 32.89 -46.70 -2.96
C GLU A 632 32.93 -48.03 -3.72
N TYR A 633 31.81 -48.76 -3.86
CA TYR A 633 31.82 -50.09 -4.47
C TYR A 633 30.47 -50.51 -5.06
N ARG A 634 30.51 -51.39 -6.05
CA ARG A 634 29.34 -52.05 -6.67
C ARG A 634 29.39 -53.55 -6.40
N VAL A 635 28.35 -54.13 -5.82
CA VAL A 635 28.20 -55.60 -5.75
C VAL A 635 28.07 -56.15 -7.17
N LYS A 636 29.00 -57.00 -7.59
CA LYS A 636 29.11 -57.54 -8.95
C LYS A 636 28.52 -58.94 -9.06
N ASN A 637 28.71 -59.76 -8.03
CA ASN A 637 28.25 -61.15 -8.00
C ASN A 637 28.15 -61.65 -6.56
N GLU A 638 27.06 -62.31 -6.21
CA GLU A 638 26.91 -63.02 -4.95
C GLU A 638 26.92 -64.52 -5.24
N SER A 639 27.91 -65.22 -4.71
CA SER A 639 28.12 -66.64 -5.00
C SER A 639 28.20 -67.47 -3.73
N ALA A 640 28.04 -68.80 -3.88
CA ALA A 640 28.28 -69.74 -2.79
C ALA A 640 29.71 -69.68 -2.22
N LYS A 641 30.67 -69.07 -2.95
CA LYS A 641 32.06 -68.88 -2.50
C LYS A 641 32.26 -67.58 -1.73
N GLY A 642 31.42 -66.57 -1.95
CA GLY A 642 31.62 -65.22 -1.43
C GLY A 642 31.00 -64.17 -2.32
N ASP A 643 31.04 -62.94 -1.83
CA ASP A 643 30.48 -61.77 -2.48
C ASP A 643 31.60 -61.01 -3.20
N VAL A 644 31.35 -60.61 -4.44
CA VAL A 644 32.32 -59.89 -5.27
C VAL A 644 31.91 -58.44 -5.31
N LEU A 645 32.76 -57.56 -4.77
CA LEU A 645 32.61 -56.11 -4.82
C LEU A 645 33.59 -55.54 -5.85
N SER A 646 33.08 -54.71 -6.75
CA SER A 646 33.84 -54.00 -7.79
C SER A 646 34.08 -52.57 -7.35
N ASP A 647 35.34 -52.13 -7.41
CA ASP A 647 35.72 -50.74 -7.14
C ASP A 647 35.27 -49.86 -8.31
N ILE A 648 34.70 -48.68 -8.02
CA ILE A 648 34.11 -47.80 -9.04
C ILE A 648 35.21 -47.00 -9.78
N GLN A 649 36.38 -46.77 -9.16
CA GLN A 649 37.43 -45.88 -9.69
C GLN A 649 38.58 -46.60 -10.38
N VAL A 650 38.79 -47.89 -10.07
CA VAL A 650 39.90 -48.69 -10.62
C VAL A 650 39.39 -50.05 -11.12
N SER A 651 40.07 -50.64 -12.11
CA SER A 651 39.74 -51.99 -12.61
C SER A 651 40.21 -53.06 -11.61
N ARG A 652 39.54 -53.10 -10.45
CA ARG A 652 39.82 -53.98 -9.33
C ARG A 652 38.53 -54.53 -8.73
N ASP A 653 38.49 -55.84 -8.60
CA ASP A 653 37.40 -56.54 -7.91
C ASP A 653 37.94 -57.29 -6.70
N THR A 654 37.15 -57.29 -5.62
CA THR A 654 37.43 -57.96 -4.37
C THR A 654 36.40 -59.06 -4.12
N LEU A 655 36.85 -60.32 -4.03
CA LEU A 655 36.04 -61.43 -3.55
C LEU A 655 36.21 -61.51 -2.03
N TYR A 656 35.13 -61.25 -1.31
CA TYR A 656 35.02 -61.53 0.12
C TYR A 656 34.65 -62.99 0.28
N LEU A 657 35.66 -63.84 0.46
CA LEU A 657 35.50 -65.29 0.55
C LEU A 657 34.75 -65.64 1.84
N ARG A 658 33.71 -66.49 1.74
CA ARG A 658 32.91 -66.90 2.90
C ARG A 658 33.78 -67.60 3.94
N SER A 659 33.46 -67.37 5.21
CA SER A 659 34.18 -67.95 6.35
C SER A 659 34.26 -69.48 6.33
N SER A 660 33.33 -70.18 5.67
CA SER A 660 33.37 -71.64 5.48
C SER A 660 34.57 -72.14 4.66
N TYR A 661 35.27 -71.27 3.93
CA TYR A 661 36.42 -71.62 3.10
C TYR A 661 37.77 -71.19 3.70
N ARG A 662 37.78 -70.55 4.87
CA ARG A 662 39.02 -70.05 5.50
C ARG A 662 39.91 -71.14 6.09
N ASP A 663 39.32 -72.27 6.50
CA ASP A 663 40.01 -73.46 7.01
C ASP A 663 39.55 -74.67 6.19
N ASN A 664 40.19 -74.89 5.05
CA ASN A 664 39.75 -75.89 4.09
C ASN A 664 40.94 -76.54 3.39
N VAL A 665 40.84 -77.84 3.13
CA VAL A 665 41.90 -78.60 2.46
C VAL A 665 42.10 -78.10 1.03
N ARG A 666 41.02 -77.70 0.34
CA ARG A 666 41.11 -77.30 -1.06
C ARG A 666 40.03 -76.29 -1.43
N VAL A 667 40.46 -75.12 -1.90
CA VAL A 667 39.59 -74.04 -2.37
C VAL A 667 39.94 -73.74 -3.82
N GLU A 668 39.00 -73.99 -4.73
CA GLU A 668 39.14 -73.66 -6.15
C GLU A 668 38.26 -72.46 -6.52
N LEU A 669 38.88 -71.44 -7.12
CA LEU A 669 38.26 -70.18 -7.51
C LEU A 669 38.54 -69.91 -8.99
N ASP A 670 37.48 -69.91 -9.79
CA ASP A 670 37.53 -69.39 -11.17
C ASP A 670 37.34 -67.88 -11.13
N LEU A 671 38.44 -67.13 -11.20
CA LEU A 671 38.41 -65.69 -11.01
C LEU A 671 37.80 -64.95 -12.20
N ASP A 672 37.91 -65.52 -13.41
CA ASP A 672 37.25 -64.97 -14.60
C ASP A 672 35.73 -65.12 -14.49
N LYS A 673 35.24 -66.27 -14.00
CA LYS A 673 33.82 -66.49 -13.77
C LYS A 673 33.26 -65.66 -12.62
N LEU A 674 34.03 -65.50 -11.54
CA LEU A 674 33.58 -64.78 -10.34
C LEU A 674 33.62 -63.26 -10.53
N MET A 675 34.71 -62.72 -11.10
CA MET A 675 34.96 -61.29 -11.19
C MET A 675 34.84 -60.74 -12.62
N GLY A 676 34.80 -61.59 -13.64
CA GLY A 676 34.79 -61.16 -15.04
C GLY A 676 36.18 -61.16 -15.67
N GLU A 677 36.19 -61.33 -16.99
CA GLU A 677 37.39 -61.54 -17.77
C GLU A 677 38.25 -60.28 -17.93
N GLU A 678 37.67 -59.07 -17.84
CA GLU A 678 38.37 -57.81 -18.13
C GLU A 678 38.94 -57.08 -16.90
N VAL A 679 38.85 -57.69 -15.72
CA VAL A 679 39.37 -57.12 -14.46
C VAL A 679 40.88 -57.30 -14.40
N TRP A 680 41.62 -56.21 -14.21
CA TRP A 680 43.09 -56.26 -14.18
C TRP A 680 43.60 -56.84 -12.86
N THR A 681 43.27 -56.18 -11.76
CA THR A 681 43.73 -56.57 -10.41
C THR A 681 42.61 -57.30 -9.69
N ARG A 682 42.87 -58.52 -9.21
CA ARG A 682 41.87 -59.29 -8.46
C ARG A 682 42.34 -59.52 -7.04
N ARG A 683 41.49 -59.19 -6.08
CA ARG A 683 41.75 -59.32 -4.66
C ARG A 683 40.84 -60.40 -4.07
N ILE A 684 41.42 -61.32 -3.32
CA ILE A 684 40.68 -62.26 -2.47
C ILE A 684 40.90 -61.77 -1.04
N ASN A 685 39.81 -61.45 -0.35
CA ASN A 685 39.82 -61.01 1.03
C ASN A 685 39.04 -62.01 1.89
N TYR A 686 39.58 -62.33 3.07
CA TYR A 686 38.83 -63.00 4.12
C TYR A 686 39.48 -62.78 5.48
N ARG A 687 38.67 -62.93 6.52
CA ARG A 687 39.14 -62.87 7.90
C ARG A 687 39.63 -64.24 8.37
N GLY A 688 40.93 -64.37 8.59
CA GLY A 688 41.57 -65.57 9.12
C GLY A 688 41.69 -65.57 10.65
N ASP A 689 41.76 -66.75 11.25
CA ASP A 689 42.24 -66.95 12.61
C ASP A 689 43.61 -67.67 12.61
N THR A 690 44.35 -67.59 13.71
CA THR A 690 45.74 -68.09 13.82
C THR A 690 45.90 -69.61 13.66
N LYS A 691 44.80 -70.36 13.61
CA LYS A 691 44.75 -71.81 13.39
C LYS A 691 44.18 -72.20 12.03
N ASP A 692 43.58 -71.24 11.32
CA ASP A 692 42.92 -71.51 10.05
C ASP A 692 44.00 -71.63 8.96
N SER A 693 43.84 -72.63 8.08
CA SER A 693 44.73 -72.78 6.92
C SER A 693 43.95 -73.19 5.67
N ILE A 694 44.28 -72.55 4.54
CA ILE A 694 43.88 -73.07 3.23
C ILE A 694 45.06 -73.88 2.70
N ALA A 695 44.96 -75.21 2.78
CA ALA A 695 46.06 -76.08 2.41
C ALA A 695 46.40 -75.99 0.91
N GLU A 696 45.39 -75.82 0.06
CA GLU A 696 45.54 -75.63 -1.38
C GLU A 696 44.52 -74.60 -1.90
N LEU A 697 44.96 -73.38 -2.22
CA LEU A 697 44.15 -72.35 -2.89
C LEU A 697 44.49 -72.33 -4.38
N ILE A 698 43.56 -72.80 -5.21
CA ILE A 698 43.71 -72.83 -6.68
C ILE A 698 42.89 -71.70 -7.28
N THR A 699 43.55 -70.83 -8.03
CA THR A 699 42.91 -69.75 -8.79
C THR A 699 43.11 -69.96 -10.28
N LYS A 700 42.05 -69.76 -11.06
CA LYS A 700 42.07 -69.89 -12.52
C LYS A 700 41.72 -68.56 -13.19
N SER A 701 42.48 -68.21 -14.23
CA SER A 701 42.21 -67.06 -15.08
C SER A 701 42.93 -67.13 -16.43
N LYS A 702 42.38 -66.46 -17.44
CA LYS A 702 43.01 -66.18 -18.73
C LYS A 702 44.40 -65.53 -18.61
N TYR A 703 44.68 -64.80 -17.52
CA TYR A 703 45.97 -64.16 -17.29
C TYR A 703 47.00 -65.10 -16.66
N THR A 704 46.61 -65.88 -15.65
CA THR A 704 47.47 -66.83 -14.96
C THR A 704 46.63 -67.79 -14.13
N ASP A 705 47.11 -69.03 -13.99
CA ASP A 705 46.63 -69.95 -12.95
C ASP A 705 47.63 -69.97 -11.80
N VAL A 706 47.16 -69.80 -10.57
CA VAL A 706 48.01 -69.75 -9.37
C VAL A 706 47.48 -70.70 -8.32
N THR A 707 48.34 -71.60 -7.86
CA THR A 707 48.09 -72.47 -6.70
C THR A 707 48.98 -72.03 -5.55
N ILE A 708 48.38 -71.69 -4.41
CA ILE A 708 49.09 -71.33 -3.19
C ILE A 708 48.88 -72.44 -2.15
N TYR A 709 49.99 -72.96 -1.63
CA TYR A 709 49.97 -74.00 -0.62
C TYR A 709 50.13 -73.43 0.78
N ASN A 710 49.29 -73.93 1.70
CA ASN A 710 49.29 -73.59 3.12
C ASN A 710 49.18 -72.08 3.39
N LEU A 711 48.19 -71.44 2.77
CA LEU A 711 47.91 -70.03 3.01
C LEU A 711 47.33 -69.85 4.42
N THR A 712 48.05 -69.14 5.27
CA THR A 712 47.70 -68.91 6.68
C THR A 712 47.88 -67.43 7.06
N LEU A 713 47.25 -67.02 8.17
CA LEU A 713 47.40 -65.67 8.71
C LEU A 713 48.83 -65.45 9.23
N ASP A 714 49.44 -64.32 8.88
CA ASP A 714 50.72 -63.91 9.49
C ASP A 714 50.49 -63.55 10.96
N GLN A 715 51.04 -64.35 11.87
CA GLN A 715 50.93 -64.14 13.33
C GLN A 715 51.59 -62.83 13.79
N ARG A 716 52.41 -62.19 12.94
CA ARG A 716 53.04 -60.89 13.22
C ARG A 716 52.25 -59.71 12.65
N GLY A 717 51.18 -59.96 11.89
CA GLY A 717 50.32 -58.95 11.30
C GLY A 717 49.42 -58.27 12.34
N ASN A 718 49.11 -56.99 12.11
CA ASN A 718 48.22 -56.19 12.99
C ASN A 718 46.73 -56.35 12.65
N SER A 719 46.39 -57.05 11.56
CA SER A 719 45.01 -57.32 11.16
C SER A 719 44.78 -58.82 11.01
N LYS A 720 43.53 -59.23 11.25
CA LYS A 720 43.04 -60.59 10.98
C LYS A 720 42.56 -60.78 9.55
N ASP A 721 42.51 -59.70 8.77
CA ASP A 721 42.07 -59.76 7.38
C ASP A 721 43.28 -60.07 6.49
N ILE A 722 43.14 -61.15 5.74
CA ILE A 722 44.09 -61.61 4.74
C ILE A 722 43.68 -61.01 3.39
N ASP A 723 44.64 -60.39 2.72
CA ASP A 723 44.45 -59.82 1.40
C ASP A 723 45.43 -60.42 0.41
N LEU A 724 44.89 -61.07 -0.61
CA LEU A 724 45.67 -61.73 -1.64
C LEU A 724 45.34 -61.14 -3.01
N TYR A 725 46.33 -60.54 -3.64
CA TYR A 725 46.23 -59.94 -4.97
C TYR A 725 46.83 -60.92 -5.97
N ILE A 726 46.02 -61.36 -6.95
CA ILE A 726 46.44 -62.26 -8.02
C ILE A 726 45.87 -61.75 -9.34
N GLY A 727 46.72 -61.39 -10.30
CA GLY A 727 46.21 -61.02 -11.62
C GLY A 727 47.17 -60.17 -12.42
N ARG A 728 46.62 -59.45 -13.40
CA ARG A 728 47.40 -58.57 -14.26
C ARG A 728 47.74 -57.28 -13.52
N LEU A 729 49.01 -56.90 -13.55
CA LEU A 729 49.48 -55.67 -12.94
C LEU A 729 48.88 -54.43 -13.64
N GLU A 730 48.50 -53.42 -12.87
CA GLU A 730 47.94 -52.17 -13.38
C GLU A 730 48.91 -51.45 -14.35
N PRO A 731 48.41 -50.73 -15.39
CA PRO A 731 49.24 -50.16 -16.45
C PRO A 731 50.41 -49.28 -15.97
N VAL A 732 50.18 -48.46 -14.94
CA VAL A 732 51.19 -47.54 -14.40
C VAL A 732 52.34 -48.31 -13.72
N ALA A 733 52.01 -49.32 -12.91
CA ALA A 733 52.99 -50.16 -12.25
C ALA A 733 53.72 -51.09 -13.24
N MET A 734 53.03 -51.50 -14.31
CA MET A 734 53.60 -52.29 -15.40
C MET A 734 54.69 -51.52 -16.16
N GLU A 735 54.45 -50.27 -16.54
CA GLU A 735 55.49 -49.45 -17.20
C GLU A 735 56.70 -49.22 -16.29
N ALA A 736 56.48 -49.03 -14.98
CA ALA A 736 57.57 -48.92 -14.00
C ALA A 736 58.41 -50.21 -13.92
N ALA A 737 57.78 -51.37 -13.83
CA ALA A 737 58.47 -52.66 -13.79
C ALA A 737 59.20 -52.97 -15.12
N LYS A 738 58.54 -52.69 -16.24
CA LYS A 738 59.07 -52.88 -17.60
C LYS A 738 60.29 -52.01 -17.88
N SER A 739 60.32 -50.77 -17.40
CA SER A 739 61.51 -49.89 -17.53
C SER A 739 62.78 -50.49 -16.93
N LYS A 740 62.65 -51.40 -15.94
CA LYS A 740 63.77 -52.07 -15.26
C LYS A 740 64.24 -53.35 -15.95
N LEU A 741 63.55 -53.82 -16.99
CA LEU A 741 63.93 -55.01 -17.77
C LEU A 741 65.06 -54.77 -18.79
N LYS A 742 65.54 -53.52 -18.94
CA LYS A 742 66.73 -53.15 -19.74
C LYS A 742 66.78 -53.76 -21.16
N GLY A 743 65.65 -53.80 -21.86
CA GLY A 743 65.57 -54.24 -23.27
C GLY A 743 65.22 -55.72 -23.50
N MET A 744 64.97 -56.50 -22.44
CA MET A 744 64.40 -57.84 -22.56
C MET A 744 62.95 -57.77 -23.08
N ILE A 745 62.56 -58.71 -23.94
CA ILE A 745 61.24 -58.74 -24.59
C ILE A 745 60.29 -59.61 -23.75
N PRO A 746 59.27 -59.03 -23.09
CA PRO A 746 58.27 -59.81 -22.37
C PRO A 746 57.36 -60.55 -23.37
N ARG A 747 57.10 -61.83 -23.10
CA ARG A 747 56.20 -62.72 -23.87
C ARG A 747 54.94 -63.08 -23.09
N SER A 748 54.61 -62.34 -22.02
CA SER A 748 53.35 -62.48 -21.29
C SER A 748 52.90 -61.12 -20.75
N ASP A 749 51.69 -61.07 -20.19
CA ASP A 749 51.33 -59.98 -19.29
C ASP A 749 52.19 -60.02 -18.01
N PHE A 750 52.32 -58.88 -17.34
CA PHE A 750 52.95 -58.78 -16.02
C PHE A 750 51.93 -59.20 -14.98
N ILE A 751 52.27 -60.23 -14.20
CA ILE A 751 51.37 -60.86 -13.24
C ILE A 751 51.79 -60.47 -11.83
N GLU A 752 50.90 -59.85 -11.07
CA GLU A 752 51.12 -59.59 -9.66
C GLU A 752 50.64 -60.76 -8.81
N ILE A 753 51.50 -61.23 -7.92
CA ILE A 753 51.10 -62.01 -6.75
C ILE A 753 51.64 -61.31 -5.52
N LYS A 754 50.74 -60.81 -4.68
CA LYS A 754 51.05 -60.09 -3.46
C LYS A 754 50.10 -60.51 -2.34
N GLY A 755 50.62 -60.69 -1.14
CA GLY A 755 49.83 -60.96 0.06
C GLY A 755 50.07 -59.92 1.14
N GLU A 756 49.02 -59.56 1.87
CA GLU A 756 49.07 -58.75 3.09
C GLU A 756 48.47 -59.55 4.25
N ASN A 757 49.11 -59.48 5.42
CA ASN A 757 48.81 -60.28 6.63
C ASN A 757 48.69 -61.79 6.41
N CYS A 758 49.40 -62.36 5.44
CA CYS A 758 49.41 -63.79 5.19
C CYS A 758 50.81 -64.33 4.92
N VAL A 759 50.97 -65.63 5.17
CA VAL A 759 52.14 -66.42 4.85
C VAL A 759 51.70 -67.69 4.13
N TRP A 760 52.58 -68.23 3.29
CA TRP A 760 52.38 -69.46 2.52
C TRP A 760 53.70 -70.20 2.39
N ASP A 761 53.63 -71.49 2.09
CA ASP A 761 54.82 -72.32 1.90
C ASP A 761 55.34 -72.21 0.46
N GLU A 762 54.43 -72.29 -0.51
CA GLU A 762 54.78 -72.40 -1.92
C GLU A 762 53.69 -71.85 -2.83
N ILE A 763 54.12 -71.26 -3.94
CA ILE A 763 53.30 -70.77 -5.04
C ILE A 763 53.71 -71.53 -6.30
N LEU A 764 52.75 -72.22 -6.90
CA LEU A 764 52.86 -72.76 -8.25
C LEU A 764 52.09 -71.86 -9.20
N LEU A 765 52.79 -71.29 -10.18
CA LEU A 765 52.23 -70.34 -11.12
C LEU A 765 52.38 -70.85 -12.55
N SER A 766 51.31 -70.73 -13.32
CA SER A 766 51.24 -71.06 -14.73
C SER A 766 50.81 -69.82 -15.51
N ILE A 767 51.70 -69.28 -16.35
CA ILE A 767 51.42 -68.10 -17.17
C ILE A 767 51.42 -68.50 -18.65
N PRO A 768 50.38 -68.15 -19.43
CA PRO A 768 50.38 -68.32 -20.88
C PRO A 768 51.36 -67.36 -21.57
N TYR A 769 52.15 -67.88 -22.52
CA TYR A 769 53.01 -67.03 -23.37
C TYR A 769 52.30 -66.62 -24.66
N LYS A 770 52.64 -65.43 -25.17
CA LYS A 770 52.09 -64.82 -26.38
C LYS A 770 53.23 -64.53 -27.35
N ASN A 771 52.98 -64.70 -28.65
CA ASN A 771 53.89 -64.32 -29.74
C ASN A 771 55.31 -64.93 -29.62
N SER A 772 55.44 -66.19 -29.21
CA SER A 772 56.72 -66.93 -29.19
C SER A 772 56.50 -68.40 -29.61
N SER A 773 57.54 -69.06 -30.13
CA SER A 773 57.53 -70.49 -30.46
C SER A 773 57.60 -71.39 -29.21
N GLY A 774 57.78 -70.81 -28.03
CA GLY A 774 57.99 -71.56 -26.79
C GLY A 774 59.44 -71.99 -26.56
N ASP A 775 60.38 -71.48 -27.35
CA ASP A 775 61.81 -71.76 -27.19
C ASP A 775 62.46 -70.73 -26.26
N ARG A 776 63.35 -71.18 -25.36
CA ARG A 776 64.15 -70.34 -24.46
C ARG A 776 63.32 -69.35 -23.61
N LEU A 777 62.10 -69.73 -23.22
CA LEU A 777 61.28 -68.95 -22.31
C LEU A 777 61.59 -69.28 -20.85
N ALA A 778 61.61 -68.27 -19.99
CA ALA A 778 61.68 -68.43 -18.54
C ALA A 778 60.86 -67.36 -17.81
N ILE A 779 60.38 -67.70 -16.62
CA ILE A 779 59.69 -66.72 -15.75
C ILE A 779 60.73 -65.94 -14.94
N TYR A 780 60.59 -64.62 -14.95
CA TYR A 780 61.34 -63.70 -14.11
C TYR A 780 60.40 -63.05 -13.10
N ARG A 781 60.85 -62.93 -11.85
CA ARG A 781 60.16 -62.24 -10.77
C ARG A 781 60.86 -60.93 -10.46
N TYR A 782 60.12 -59.84 -10.43
CA TYR A 782 60.58 -58.56 -9.91
C TYR A 782 60.29 -58.47 -8.42
N ASP A 783 61.37 -58.33 -7.66
CA ASP A 783 61.31 -58.07 -6.23
C ASP A 783 61.09 -56.57 -6.01
N ILE A 784 59.89 -56.18 -5.56
CA ILE A 784 59.53 -54.76 -5.39
C ILE A 784 60.44 -54.07 -4.36
N THR A 785 60.86 -54.78 -3.32
CA THR A 785 61.72 -54.25 -2.26
C THR A 785 63.15 -54.07 -2.74
N ARG A 786 63.72 -55.09 -3.40
CA ARG A 786 65.11 -55.07 -3.89
C ARG A 786 65.26 -54.37 -5.24
N ARG A 787 64.13 -54.09 -5.93
CA ARG A 787 64.04 -53.49 -7.26
C ARG A 787 64.86 -54.22 -8.32
N THR A 788 64.91 -55.55 -8.23
CA THR A 788 65.70 -56.41 -9.13
C THR A 788 64.85 -57.54 -9.71
N TRP A 789 65.18 -57.93 -10.94
CA TRP A 789 64.60 -59.09 -11.61
C TRP A 789 65.43 -60.33 -11.32
N THR A 790 64.79 -61.40 -10.87
CA THR A 790 65.40 -62.71 -10.62
C THR A 790 64.73 -63.77 -11.48
N LYS A 791 65.52 -64.63 -12.13
CA LYS A 791 64.98 -65.79 -12.86
C LYS A 791 64.46 -66.80 -11.84
N GLU A 792 63.22 -67.25 -11.99
CA GLU A 792 62.62 -68.29 -11.16
C GLU A 792 62.86 -69.67 -11.78
N ASN A 793 62.74 -70.74 -10.98
CA ASN A 793 62.83 -72.10 -11.49
C ASN A 793 61.56 -72.42 -12.29
N SER A 794 61.68 -72.45 -13.61
CA SER A 794 60.53 -72.57 -14.52
C SER A 794 60.77 -73.55 -15.66
N TYR A 795 59.71 -74.23 -16.11
CA TYR A 795 59.72 -75.07 -17.31
C TYR A 795 58.62 -74.67 -18.30
N VAL A 796 58.86 -74.90 -19.58
CA VAL A 796 57.93 -74.55 -20.66
C VAL A 796 57.07 -75.75 -21.01
N ASP A 797 55.75 -75.58 -20.91
CA ASP A 797 54.75 -76.50 -21.43
C ASP A 797 54.31 -76.03 -22.82
N LYS A 798 54.89 -76.65 -23.85
CA LYS A 798 54.61 -76.33 -25.25
C LYS A 798 53.23 -76.81 -25.71
N ILE A 799 52.62 -77.79 -25.02
CA ILE A 799 51.31 -78.34 -25.39
C ILE A 799 50.23 -77.34 -24.98
N ASN A 800 50.29 -76.85 -23.76
CA ASN A 800 49.31 -75.90 -23.22
C ASN A 800 49.69 -74.43 -23.46
N GLN A 801 50.83 -74.17 -24.10
CA GLN A 801 51.41 -72.84 -24.34
C GLN A 801 51.57 -72.01 -23.05
N LYS A 802 52.02 -72.66 -21.97
CA LYS A 802 52.25 -72.03 -20.66
C LYS A 802 53.69 -72.22 -20.20
N VAL A 803 54.16 -71.30 -19.36
CA VAL A 803 55.39 -71.50 -18.58
C VAL A 803 54.98 -71.66 -17.13
N ASN A 804 55.45 -72.74 -16.51
CA ASN A 804 55.17 -73.05 -15.12
C ASN A 804 56.39 -72.72 -14.26
N ALA A 805 56.17 -72.10 -13.11
CA ALA A 805 57.22 -71.81 -12.14
C ALA A 805 56.77 -72.17 -10.72
N MET A 806 57.76 -72.47 -9.90
CA MET A 806 57.59 -72.76 -8.48
C MET A 806 58.44 -71.77 -7.67
N THR A 807 57.81 -71.07 -6.73
CA THR A 807 58.47 -70.05 -5.91
C THR A 807 57.80 -69.95 -4.55
N ASN A 808 58.51 -69.46 -3.55
CA ASN A 808 57.94 -69.15 -2.23
C ASN A 808 57.81 -67.64 -1.98
N LYS A 809 58.06 -66.81 -3.00
CA LYS A 809 58.10 -65.34 -2.86
C LYS A 809 57.01 -64.67 -3.67
N ALA A 810 56.38 -63.66 -3.07
CA ALA A 810 55.56 -62.68 -3.79
C ALA A 810 56.43 -61.83 -4.76
N GLY A 811 55.76 -61.21 -5.73
CA GLY A 811 56.39 -60.28 -6.68
C GLY A 811 55.58 -60.10 -7.96
N ILE A 812 56.19 -59.42 -8.93
CA ILE A 812 55.64 -59.28 -10.27
C ILE A 812 56.34 -60.27 -11.19
N PHE A 813 55.60 -61.16 -11.83
CA PHE A 813 56.10 -62.22 -12.69
C PHE A 813 55.88 -61.88 -14.16
N VAL A 814 56.84 -62.22 -15.00
CA VAL A 814 56.72 -62.06 -16.46
C VAL A 814 57.54 -63.14 -17.17
N ILE A 815 57.06 -63.61 -18.31
CA ILE A 815 57.80 -64.52 -19.18
C ILE A 815 58.72 -63.72 -20.07
N ILE A 816 59.99 -64.11 -20.13
CA ILE A 816 61.01 -63.49 -20.98
C ILE A 816 61.60 -64.54 -21.91
N GLU A 817 61.79 -64.16 -23.18
CA GLU A 817 62.54 -64.93 -24.16
C GLU A 817 64.03 -64.59 -24.08
N GLN A 818 64.86 -65.62 -23.88
CA GLN A 818 66.31 -65.51 -23.60
C GLN A 818 67.20 -65.59 -24.84
#